data_AF-A0A553V035-F1
#
_entry.id   AF-A0A553V035-F1
#
_cell.length_a   1.000
_cell.length_b   1.000
_cell.length_c   1.000
_cell.angle_alpha   90.00
_cell.angle_beta   90.00
_cell.angle_gamma   90.00
#
_symmetry.space_group_name_H-M   'P 1'
#
loop_
_entity.id
_entity.type
_entity.pdbx_description
1 polymer ?
#
loop_
_entity_poly.entity_id
_entity_poly.type
_entity_poly.pdbx_seq_one_letter_code
_entity_poly.pdbx_strand_id
1 'polypeptide(L)'
;MGVGKLSSLGIGSKVLNYDVIDKLKAADEKTMIAPIDKKMENNIQKQKALVEIKSLISALESPVQALSDYSTYTARNSHVSGDALKASVSPGIPLQNIKVDVESLAQGDINEVGTHFRSRDDAFSQANTKLHFYTNGKNYTIDIKAGMSLGDVAQAITDGSDGNAMGIVMKTGGDKPYQLMINSKNTGANSRLFFGTSVVSHLSSDAPITLSLASAPSPDGKTPAKAEHDFFVKVYDANNKLVEIPIALDLSTATPVPKKNEVLRAAIQKALEDNPDTKSLVDSGQLNVEVVDDGKSLIINDKRGLEVAVGGAKAGELGFVQDKSESGDLFKATTGIKQGKIEGTIRINDHDINLGAITLIGNSSTQNGEAIVKAINAIKGLHASMGADGKLVLNSDSGELRIAGVGPTGKAGLRNIGLTEGLTQNYAHTQGLFALKNLQKAGDAKFTYDGATITRPTNEVNDVINGVSLSLLGKTEPGKPAIVSITRDNKAIVDHVKEFVKAYNALIPKLDETTRYDPDTRIAGIFNGVGDIRTIRSSINNAIAFTRTTEKGVDSLMKYGIMFNENGQLSLDESKLSSALGTDPQGVQDFFYGSQVKSMGGKEIHQEGIFERLGKVLSHLVDGSSASLKIYGDSLEQDAKDLRRDKQSAMDLLKTRYDIMAERFAAYDGQISKANKSFDAVQMMIDQAAAKKN
;
A
#
# COMPACT_ATOMS: atom_id res chain seq x y z
N MET A 1 84.90 -42.16 -31.54
CA MET A 1 84.81 -40.74 -31.95
C MET A 1 85.63 -40.55 -33.22
N GLY A 2 85.06 -39.94 -34.27
CA GLY A 2 85.76 -39.60 -35.52
C GLY A 2 84.87 -39.91 -36.73
N VAL A 3 84.41 -38.99 -37.56
CA VAL A 3 84.80 -37.59 -37.78
C VAL A 3 83.54 -36.83 -38.21
N GLY A 4 82.63 -36.58 -37.27
CA GLY A 4 81.62 -35.52 -37.42
C GLY A 4 82.21 -34.21 -36.92
N LYS A 5 83.17 -33.64 -37.65
CA LYS A 5 83.68 -32.29 -37.33
C LYS A 5 82.60 -31.29 -37.79
N LEU A 6 81.88 -30.69 -36.84
CA LEU A 6 81.17 -29.43 -37.08
C LEU A 6 82.20 -28.42 -37.59
N SER A 7 82.15 -28.11 -38.89
CA SER A 7 83.19 -27.35 -39.59
C SER A 7 83.21 -25.86 -39.22
N SER A 8 82.18 -25.36 -38.54
CA SER A 8 82.11 -24.00 -38.00
C SER A 8 80.84 -23.83 -37.17
N LEU A 9 80.93 -23.34 -35.92
CA LEU A 9 79.81 -22.70 -35.25
C LEU A 9 79.73 -21.25 -35.77
N GLY A 10 79.12 -21.09 -36.94
CA GLY A 10 78.89 -19.77 -37.53
C GLY A 10 77.60 -19.16 -36.99
N ILE A 11 77.72 -18.08 -36.22
CA ILE A 11 76.57 -17.21 -35.86
C ILE A 11 76.43 -16.18 -36.98
N GLY A 12 75.31 -16.17 -37.72
CA GLY A 12 74.99 -15.12 -38.70
C GLY A 12 75.32 -15.40 -40.18
N SER A 13 75.27 -16.65 -40.65
CA SER A 13 75.65 -17.07 -42.01
C SER A 13 74.71 -16.63 -43.16
N LYS A 14 73.77 -15.70 -42.94
CA LYS A 14 72.85 -15.16 -43.96
C LYS A 14 72.66 -13.65 -43.79
N VAL A 15 72.44 -12.95 -44.91
CA VAL A 15 72.18 -11.50 -44.94
C VAL A 15 70.85 -11.20 -44.24
N LEU A 16 70.82 -10.14 -43.42
CA LEU A 16 69.61 -9.67 -42.73
C LEU A 16 68.54 -9.22 -43.75
N ASN A 17 67.31 -9.73 -43.64
CA ASN A 17 66.17 -9.32 -44.46
C ASN A 17 64.90 -9.18 -43.59
N TYR A 18 63.83 -8.58 -44.15
CA TYR A 18 62.58 -8.35 -43.42
C TYR A 18 61.94 -9.64 -42.86
N ASP A 19 61.96 -10.74 -43.62
CA ASP A 19 61.43 -12.05 -43.18
C ASP A 19 62.14 -12.61 -41.93
N VAL A 20 63.46 -12.41 -41.82
CA VAL A 20 64.22 -12.79 -40.62
C VAL A 20 63.84 -11.92 -39.42
N ILE A 21 63.60 -10.63 -39.61
CA ILE A 21 63.16 -9.70 -38.55
C ILE A 21 61.77 -10.10 -38.03
N ASP A 22 60.83 -10.43 -38.92
CA ASP A 22 59.49 -10.88 -38.55
C ASP A 22 59.51 -12.22 -37.80
N LYS A 23 60.37 -13.16 -38.21
CA LYS A 23 60.56 -14.44 -37.50
C LYS A 23 61.15 -14.24 -36.11
N LEU A 24 62.10 -13.31 -35.95
CA LEU A 24 62.63 -12.95 -34.64
C LEU A 24 61.55 -12.31 -33.76
N LYS A 25 60.72 -11.43 -34.34
CA LYS A 25 59.59 -10.81 -33.63
C LYS A 25 58.60 -11.85 -33.13
N ALA A 26 58.18 -12.79 -33.97
CA ALA A 26 57.27 -13.85 -33.57
C ALA A 26 57.87 -14.77 -32.48
N ALA A 27 59.18 -15.05 -32.52
CA ALA A 27 59.85 -15.83 -31.48
C ALA A 27 59.94 -15.09 -30.15
N ASP A 28 60.23 -13.78 -30.18
CA ASP A 28 60.26 -12.93 -29.00
C ASP A 28 58.85 -12.75 -28.41
N GLU A 29 57.82 -12.52 -29.23
CA GLU A 29 56.42 -12.48 -28.82
C GLU A 29 56.01 -13.79 -28.14
N LYS A 30 56.36 -14.94 -28.72
CA LYS A 30 56.09 -16.26 -28.12
C LYS A 30 56.77 -16.44 -26.76
N THR A 31 57.94 -15.83 -26.56
CA THR A 31 58.71 -15.97 -25.32
C THR A 31 58.24 -14.99 -24.24
N MET A 32 57.87 -13.77 -24.63
CA MET A 32 57.52 -12.69 -23.69
C MET A 32 56.01 -12.61 -23.41
N ILE A 33 55.16 -12.85 -24.40
CA ILE A 33 53.69 -12.64 -24.29
C ILE A 33 52.96 -13.93 -23.93
N ALA A 34 53.30 -15.06 -24.56
CA ALA A 34 52.57 -16.32 -24.35
C ALA A 34 52.51 -16.79 -22.88
N PRO A 35 53.56 -16.62 -22.05
CA PRO A 35 53.47 -16.93 -20.62
C PRO A 35 52.47 -16.02 -19.87
N ILE A 36 52.39 -14.74 -20.25
CA ILE A 36 51.46 -13.78 -19.65
C ILE A 36 50.02 -14.15 -20.05
N ASP A 37 49.78 -14.46 -21.33
CA ASP A 37 48.48 -14.92 -21.82
C ASP A 37 48.00 -16.17 -21.09
N LYS A 38 48.90 -17.15 -20.86
CA LYS A 38 48.57 -18.35 -20.10
C LYS A 38 48.21 -18.05 -18.63
N LYS A 39 48.90 -17.09 -17.99
CA LYS A 39 48.55 -16.63 -16.63
C LYS A 39 47.21 -15.91 -16.61
N MET A 40 46.93 -15.07 -17.61
CA MET A 40 45.64 -14.38 -17.75
C MET A 40 44.49 -15.37 -17.92
N GLU A 41 44.63 -16.37 -18.78
CA GLU A 41 43.62 -17.42 -18.97
C GLU A 41 43.38 -18.19 -17.68
N ASN A 42 44.45 -18.61 -16.97
CA ASN A 42 44.32 -19.29 -15.69
C ASN A 42 43.59 -18.43 -14.64
N ASN A 43 43.95 -17.14 -14.54
CA ASN A 43 43.27 -16.20 -13.64
C ASN A 43 41.77 -16.07 -13.97
N ILE A 44 41.40 -15.97 -15.25
CA ILE A 44 39.99 -15.94 -15.67
C ILE A 44 39.25 -17.22 -15.26
N GLN A 45 39.87 -18.39 -15.45
CA GLN A 45 39.26 -19.67 -15.04
C GLN A 45 39.10 -19.76 -13.51
N LYS A 46 40.07 -19.25 -12.73
CA LYS A 46 39.95 -19.09 -11.28
C LYS A 46 38.80 -18.17 -10.89
N GLN A 47 38.66 -17.01 -11.54
CA GLN A 47 37.55 -16.10 -11.27
C GLN A 47 36.19 -16.77 -11.53
N LYS A 48 36.04 -17.49 -12.65
CA LYS A 48 34.80 -18.23 -12.97
C LYS A 48 34.49 -19.29 -11.91
N ALA A 49 35.45 -20.12 -11.56
CA ALA A 49 35.27 -21.18 -10.56
C ALA A 49 34.99 -20.61 -9.16
N LEU A 50 35.60 -19.47 -8.80
CA LEU A 50 35.34 -18.78 -7.54
C LEU A 50 33.91 -18.25 -7.46
N VAL A 51 33.41 -17.65 -8.54
CA VAL A 51 32.01 -17.18 -8.63
C VAL A 51 31.04 -18.34 -8.44
N GLU A 52 31.32 -19.49 -9.05
CA GLU A 52 30.50 -20.70 -8.90
C GLU A 52 30.51 -21.22 -7.46
N ILE A 53 31.69 -21.32 -6.83
CA ILE A 53 31.82 -21.72 -5.42
C ILE A 53 31.08 -20.74 -4.50
N LYS A 54 31.25 -19.42 -4.72
CA LYS A 54 30.55 -18.39 -3.94
C LYS A 54 29.03 -18.54 -4.05
N SER A 55 28.53 -18.78 -5.25
CA SER A 55 27.10 -19.03 -5.49
C SER A 55 26.60 -20.27 -4.73
N LEU A 56 27.35 -21.37 -4.76
CA LEU A 56 27.00 -22.60 -4.03
C LEU A 56 27.04 -22.41 -2.50
N ILE A 57 27.99 -21.62 -1.98
CA ILE A 57 28.06 -21.29 -0.55
C ILE A 57 26.88 -20.41 -0.14
N SER A 58 26.55 -19.37 -0.91
CA SER A 58 25.36 -18.54 -0.64
C SER A 58 24.06 -19.35 -0.73
N ALA A 59 23.98 -20.33 -1.65
CA ALA A 59 22.84 -21.25 -1.73
C ALA A 59 22.74 -22.17 -0.50
N LEU A 60 23.88 -22.56 0.10
CA LEU A 60 23.92 -23.30 1.37
C LEU A 60 23.61 -22.41 2.57
N GLU A 61 24.00 -21.15 2.54
CA GLU A 61 23.78 -20.19 3.61
C GLU A 61 22.31 -19.90 3.85
N SER A 62 21.49 -19.78 2.80
CA SER A 62 20.06 -19.46 2.94
C SER A 62 19.28 -20.42 3.85
N PRO A 63 19.26 -21.75 3.65
CA PRO A 63 18.57 -22.67 4.57
C PRO A 63 19.22 -22.72 5.95
N VAL A 64 20.54 -22.48 6.05
CA VAL A 64 21.24 -22.40 7.34
C VAL A 64 20.81 -21.18 8.13
N GLN A 65 20.66 -20.02 7.48
CA GLN A 65 20.16 -18.80 8.11
C GLN A 65 18.73 -18.98 8.60
N ALA A 66 17.85 -19.58 7.79
CA ALA A 66 16.48 -19.89 8.20
C ALA A 66 16.43 -20.82 9.43
N LEU A 67 17.27 -21.85 9.47
CA LEU A 67 17.38 -22.77 10.61
C LEU A 67 18.11 -22.14 11.81
N SER A 68 18.83 -21.04 11.62
CA SER A 68 19.44 -20.25 12.69
C SER A 68 18.53 -19.15 13.23
N ASP A 69 17.30 -19.00 12.72
CA ASP A 69 16.32 -18.04 13.23
C ASP A 69 15.40 -18.70 14.26
N TYR A 70 15.26 -18.08 15.43
CA TYR A 70 14.32 -18.49 16.48
C TYR A 70 12.85 -18.51 16.00
N SER A 71 12.48 -17.61 15.08
CA SER A 71 11.12 -17.50 14.55
C SER A 71 10.67 -18.79 13.87
N THR A 72 11.58 -19.51 13.21
CA THR A 72 11.35 -20.80 12.56
C THR A 72 10.83 -21.87 13.54
N TYR A 73 11.28 -21.84 14.79
CA TYR A 73 10.89 -22.82 15.82
C TYR A 73 9.64 -22.40 16.60
N THR A 74 9.33 -21.11 16.57
CA THR A 74 8.11 -20.57 17.18
C THR A 74 6.96 -20.41 16.18
N ALA A 75 7.20 -20.70 14.90
CA ALA A 75 6.20 -20.66 13.84
C ALA A 75 4.95 -21.51 14.20
N ARG A 76 3.81 -21.05 13.70
CA ARG A 76 2.48 -21.63 13.96
C ARG A 76 1.70 -21.77 12.66
N ASN A 77 0.93 -22.85 12.57
CA ASN A 77 -0.06 -23.06 11.54
C ASN A 77 -1.45 -22.97 12.15
N SER A 78 -2.39 -22.40 11.41
CA SER A 78 -3.81 -22.40 11.75
C SER A 78 -4.59 -23.26 10.75
N HIS A 79 -5.34 -24.22 11.29
CA HIS A 79 -6.32 -24.98 10.52
C HIS A 79 -7.72 -24.59 10.98
N VAL A 80 -8.58 -24.18 10.05
CA VAL A 80 -9.97 -23.82 10.35
C VAL A 80 -10.89 -24.91 9.84
N SER A 81 -11.84 -25.35 10.68
CA SER A 81 -12.89 -26.25 10.23
C SER A 81 -13.99 -25.48 9.47
N GLY A 82 -14.35 -25.94 8.27
CA GLY A 82 -15.37 -25.33 7.43
C GLY A 82 -14.91 -24.04 6.74
N ASP A 83 -15.84 -23.38 6.04
CA ASP A 83 -15.51 -22.28 5.12
C ASP A 83 -16.00 -20.90 5.60
N ALA A 84 -16.60 -20.83 6.80
CA ALA A 84 -17.18 -19.61 7.34
C ALA A 84 -16.14 -18.53 7.67
N LEU A 85 -14.89 -18.91 7.92
CA LEU A 85 -13.81 -17.98 8.19
C LEU A 85 -12.45 -18.54 7.78
N LYS A 86 -11.46 -17.65 7.67
CA LYS A 86 -10.04 -17.97 7.63
C LYS A 86 -9.35 -17.41 8.86
N ALA A 87 -8.27 -18.05 9.27
CA ALA A 87 -7.43 -17.58 10.36
C ALA A 87 -5.97 -17.54 9.91
N SER A 88 -5.22 -16.55 10.39
CA SER A 88 -3.76 -16.53 10.36
C SER A 88 -3.23 -16.24 11.76
N VAL A 89 -2.06 -16.78 12.06
CA VAL A 89 -1.48 -16.74 13.40
C VAL A 89 -0.01 -16.35 13.34
N SER A 90 0.41 -15.54 14.29
CA SER A 90 1.82 -15.16 14.44
C SER A 90 2.62 -16.25 15.17
N PRO A 91 3.96 -16.27 14.98
CA PRO A 91 4.83 -17.12 15.77
C PRO A 91 4.68 -16.87 17.27
N GLY A 92 4.86 -17.91 18.07
CA GLY A 92 4.88 -17.83 19.54
C GLY A 92 3.52 -17.92 20.22
N ILE A 93 2.41 -17.81 19.47
CA ILE A 93 1.06 -17.97 20.04
C ILE A 93 0.89 -19.37 20.65
N PRO A 94 0.20 -19.51 21.81
CA PRO A 94 -0.05 -20.82 22.42
C PRO A 94 -0.76 -21.79 21.48
N LEU A 95 -0.44 -23.09 21.64
CA LEU A 95 -1.15 -24.15 20.94
C LEU A 95 -2.52 -24.35 21.58
N GLN A 96 -3.59 -24.15 20.82
CA GLN A 96 -4.96 -24.26 21.32
C GLN A 96 -5.95 -24.43 20.17
N ASN A 97 -7.15 -24.89 20.53
CA ASN A 97 -8.29 -24.86 19.63
C ASN A 97 -9.24 -23.77 20.10
N ILE A 98 -9.65 -22.92 19.18
CA ILE A 98 -10.52 -21.77 19.42
C ILE A 98 -11.86 -22.05 18.77
N LYS A 99 -12.97 -21.83 19.47
CA LYS A 99 -14.31 -21.92 18.90
C LYS A 99 -14.77 -20.53 18.47
N VAL A 100 -15.13 -20.39 17.21
CA VAL A 100 -15.66 -19.16 16.64
C VAL A 100 -17.02 -19.41 16.02
N ASP A 101 -18.05 -18.71 16.50
CA ASP A 101 -19.41 -18.78 15.96
C ASP A 101 -19.75 -17.44 15.30
N VAL A 102 -19.92 -17.41 13.99
CA VAL A 102 -20.19 -16.19 13.21
C VAL A 102 -21.69 -16.02 13.01
N GLU A 103 -22.29 -15.08 13.75
CA GLU A 103 -23.73 -14.80 13.70
C GLU A 103 -24.11 -13.89 12.51
N SER A 104 -23.31 -12.85 12.28
CA SER A 104 -23.48 -11.91 11.16
C SER A 104 -22.13 -11.39 10.67
N LEU A 105 -22.09 -11.07 9.38
CA LEU A 105 -20.97 -10.38 8.76
C LEU A 105 -21.18 -8.87 8.82
N ALA A 106 -20.08 -8.13 8.82
CA ALA A 106 -20.10 -6.71 8.59
C ALA A 106 -20.57 -6.46 7.15
N GLN A 107 -21.53 -5.55 7.00
CA GLN A 107 -22.15 -5.19 5.74
C GLN A 107 -22.09 -3.67 5.54
N GLY A 108 -21.95 -3.25 4.28
CA GLY A 108 -22.13 -1.85 3.88
C GLY A 108 -23.59 -1.56 3.54
N ASP A 109 -23.91 -0.28 3.40
CA ASP A 109 -25.23 0.20 3.00
C ASP A 109 -25.35 0.20 1.47
N ILE A 110 -26.46 -0.32 0.94
CA ILE A 110 -26.74 -0.34 -0.51
C ILE A 110 -28.11 0.27 -0.74
N ASN A 111 -28.16 1.35 -1.50
CA ASN A 111 -29.40 2.09 -1.74
C ASN A 111 -29.63 2.29 -3.24
N GLU A 112 -30.82 1.96 -3.69
CA GLU A 112 -31.34 2.31 -5.01
C GLU A 112 -31.98 3.70 -4.95
N VAL A 113 -31.66 4.59 -5.90
CA VAL A 113 -32.02 6.02 -5.86
C VAL A 113 -32.70 6.49 -7.15
N GLY A 114 -33.91 7.03 -7.00
CA GLY A 114 -34.61 7.71 -8.09
C GLY A 114 -35.31 6.78 -9.06
N THR A 115 -35.46 7.28 -10.29
CA THR A 115 -36.13 6.54 -11.37
C THR A 115 -35.13 5.87 -12.30
N HIS A 116 -35.62 4.99 -13.16
CA HIS A 116 -34.80 4.31 -14.15
C HIS A 116 -34.58 5.16 -15.42
N PHE A 117 -33.41 5.00 -16.04
CA PHE A 117 -32.95 5.74 -17.22
C PHE A 117 -32.67 4.82 -18.42
N ARG A 118 -32.75 5.35 -19.64
CA ARG A 118 -32.48 4.59 -20.88
C ARG A 118 -30.98 4.52 -21.18
N SER A 119 -30.24 5.57 -20.85
CA SER A 119 -28.80 5.67 -20.99
C SER A 119 -28.15 6.28 -19.75
N ARG A 120 -26.85 6.05 -19.59
CA ARG A 120 -26.02 6.74 -18.57
C ARG A 120 -25.85 8.22 -18.88
N ASP A 121 -26.02 8.60 -20.14
CA ASP A 121 -25.89 9.98 -20.64
C ASP A 121 -27.21 10.77 -20.54
N ASP A 122 -28.31 10.11 -20.14
CA ASP A 122 -29.58 10.79 -19.92
C ASP A 122 -29.43 11.79 -18.77
N ALA A 123 -29.96 13.00 -18.95
CA ALA A 123 -29.96 14.03 -17.92
C ALA A 123 -30.71 13.54 -16.67
N PHE A 124 -30.03 13.53 -15.53
CA PHE A 124 -30.60 13.11 -14.25
C PHE A 124 -31.64 14.11 -13.76
N SER A 125 -31.34 15.42 -13.84
CA SER A 125 -32.22 16.51 -13.41
C SER A 125 -32.25 17.64 -14.44
N GLN A 126 -33.40 18.30 -14.56
CA GLN A 126 -33.58 19.53 -15.36
C GLN A 126 -33.46 20.81 -14.52
N ALA A 127 -33.33 20.67 -13.19
CA ALA A 127 -33.13 21.76 -12.25
C ALA A 127 -31.82 21.55 -11.46
N ASN A 128 -31.23 22.65 -11.00
CA ASN A 128 -30.18 22.57 -9.98
C ASN A 128 -30.82 22.10 -8.67
N THR A 129 -30.19 21.15 -8.00
CA THR A 129 -30.62 20.66 -6.69
C THR A 129 -29.42 20.15 -5.90
N LYS A 130 -29.65 19.79 -4.64
CA LYS A 130 -28.63 19.29 -3.75
C LYS A 130 -29.08 17.97 -3.16
N LEU A 131 -28.21 16.96 -3.19
CA LEU A 131 -28.39 15.73 -2.45
C LEU A 131 -27.69 15.86 -1.11
N HIS A 132 -28.42 15.64 -0.03
CA HIS A 132 -27.89 15.64 1.33
C HIS A 132 -27.90 14.22 1.90
N PHE A 133 -26.82 13.85 2.58
CA PHE A 133 -26.80 12.65 3.41
C PHE A 133 -25.74 12.74 4.50
N TYR A 134 -25.94 11.99 5.58
CA TYR A 134 -25.00 11.81 6.66
C TYR A 134 -24.46 10.38 6.67
N THR A 135 -23.16 10.22 6.92
CA THR A 135 -22.50 8.93 7.16
C THR A 135 -21.15 9.15 7.85
N ASN A 136 -20.67 8.16 8.61
CA ASN A 136 -19.33 8.20 9.24
C ASN A 136 -19.04 9.51 9.99
N GLY A 137 -19.99 10.04 10.75
CA GLY A 137 -19.78 11.26 11.54
C GLY A 137 -19.87 12.59 10.79
N LYS A 138 -20.18 12.60 9.48
CA LYS A 138 -20.14 13.81 8.64
C LYS A 138 -21.38 13.96 7.74
N ASN A 139 -21.84 15.20 7.61
CA ASN A 139 -22.83 15.61 6.61
C ASN A 139 -22.16 15.90 5.26
N TYR A 140 -22.77 15.41 4.18
CA TYR A 140 -22.34 15.64 2.81
C TYR A 140 -23.45 16.33 2.02
N THR A 141 -23.04 17.25 1.16
CA THR A 141 -23.92 17.97 0.23
C THR A 141 -23.33 17.87 -1.16
N ILE A 142 -24.08 17.24 -2.07
CA ILE A 142 -23.67 17.03 -3.45
C ILE A 142 -24.51 17.95 -4.36
N ASP A 143 -23.85 18.90 -5.01
CA ASP A 143 -24.49 19.79 -5.98
C ASP A 143 -24.78 19.03 -7.29
N ILE A 144 -26.05 18.94 -7.67
CA ILE A 144 -26.50 18.38 -8.94
C ILE A 144 -27.01 19.53 -9.80
N LYS A 145 -26.30 19.82 -10.89
CA LYS A 145 -26.67 20.89 -11.81
C LYS A 145 -27.67 20.40 -12.85
N ALA A 146 -28.52 21.30 -13.32
CA ALA A 146 -29.41 21.04 -14.44
C ALA A 146 -28.61 20.50 -15.64
N GLY A 147 -29.05 19.38 -16.20
CA GLY A 147 -28.45 18.73 -17.36
C GLY A 147 -27.28 17.78 -17.05
N MET A 148 -26.83 17.64 -15.80
CA MET A 148 -25.86 16.58 -15.46
C MET A 148 -26.43 15.21 -15.80
N SER A 149 -25.64 14.36 -16.46
CA SER A 149 -26.07 13.00 -16.79
C SER A 149 -26.14 12.11 -15.55
N LEU A 150 -26.83 10.98 -15.65
CA LEU A 150 -26.82 9.95 -14.62
C LEU A 150 -25.39 9.52 -14.25
N GLY A 151 -24.50 9.41 -15.24
CA GLY A 151 -23.08 9.13 -15.03
C GLY A 151 -22.37 10.23 -14.24
N ASP A 152 -22.59 11.50 -14.61
CA ASP A 152 -21.98 12.65 -13.92
C ASP A 152 -22.43 12.75 -12.46
N VAL A 153 -23.72 12.48 -12.19
CA VAL A 153 -24.25 12.50 -10.81
C VAL A 153 -23.63 11.38 -9.96
N ALA A 154 -23.50 10.17 -10.51
CA ALA A 154 -22.83 9.06 -9.84
C ALA A 154 -21.37 9.42 -9.46
N GLN A 155 -20.65 10.06 -10.39
CA GLN A 155 -19.29 10.52 -10.14
C GLN A 155 -19.26 11.65 -9.09
N ALA A 156 -20.15 12.63 -9.19
CA ALA A 156 -20.23 13.74 -8.24
C ALA A 156 -20.51 13.28 -6.80
N ILE A 157 -21.30 12.23 -6.61
CA ILE A 157 -21.52 11.61 -5.29
C ILE A 157 -20.24 10.99 -4.75
N THR A 158 -19.51 10.28 -5.61
CA THR A 158 -18.26 9.62 -5.21
C THR A 158 -17.19 10.64 -4.84
N ASP A 159 -17.01 11.67 -5.67
CA ASP A 159 -16.01 12.72 -5.46
C ASP A 159 -16.39 13.64 -4.30
N GLY A 160 -17.64 14.11 -4.25
CA GLY A 160 -18.12 15.04 -3.23
C GLY A 160 -18.25 14.42 -1.83
N SER A 161 -18.16 13.09 -1.72
CA SER A 161 -18.14 12.39 -0.43
C SER A 161 -16.74 11.98 0.03
N ASP A 162 -15.68 12.40 -0.68
CA ASP A 162 -14.31 11.92 -0.46
C ASP A 162 -14.20 10.39 -0.54
N GLY A 163 -15.08 9.77 -1.35
CA GLY A 163 -15.23 8.32 -1.47
C GLY A 163 -15.87 7.63 -0.26
N ASN A 164 -16.49 8.34 0.69
CA ASN A 164 -17.22 7.68 1.79
C ASN A 164 -18.55 7.06 1.33
N ALA A 165 -19.14 7.60 0.27
CA ALA A 165 -20.22 7.01 -0.50
C ALA A 165 -19.78 6.81 -1.96
N MET A 166 -20.27 5.76 -2.60
CA MET A 166 -20.00 5.46 -4.00
C MET A 166 -21.30 5.61 -4.80
N GLY A 167 -21.30 6.54 -5.75
CA GLY A 167 -22.34 6.61 -6.77
C GLY A 167 -22.03 5.63 -7.89
N ILE A 168 -22.92 4.67 -8.11
CA ILE A 168 -22.74 3.58 -9.09
C ILE A 168 -23.95 3.57 -10.01
N VAL A 169 -23.72 3.41 -11.31
CA VAL A 169 -24.82 3.18 -12.26
C VAL A 169 -24.94 1.69 -12.52
N MET A 170 -26.00 1.08 -12.01
CA MET A 170 -26.27 -0.35 -12.15
C MET A 170 -27.27 -0.60 -13.29
N LYS A 171 -27.10 -1.72 -14.00
CA LYS A 171 -28.05 -2.16 -15.04
C LYS A 171 -29.02 -3.19 -14.46
N THR A 172 -30.30 -2.85 -14.29
CA THR A 172 -31.35 -3.66 -13.63
C THR A 172 -32.29 -4.39 -14.61
N GLY A 173 -32.28 -4.04 -15.90
CA GLY A 173 -33.12 -4.66 -16.94
C GLY A 173 -34.41 -3.88 -17.27
N GLY A 174 -35.12 -4.27 -18.33
CA GLY A 174 -36.30 -3.55 -18.84
C GLY A 174 -36.00 -2.41 -19.83
N ASP A 175 -37.03 -1.65 -20.22
CA ASP A 175 -36.97 -0.59 -21.25
C ASP A 175 -36.09 0.62 -20.85
N LYS A 176 -35.92 0.83 -19.55
CA LYS A 176 -35.02 1.81 -18.95
C LYS A 176 -34.12 1.05 -17.98
N PRO A 177 -32.98 0.49 -18.44
CA PRO A 177 -32.28 -0.50 -17.65
C PRO A 177 -31.30 0.11 -16.66
N TYR A 178 -31.03 1.41 -16.66
CA TYR A 178 -30.00 2.02 -15.82
C TYR A 178 -30.59 2.67 -14.57
N GLN A 179 -30.00 2.37 -13.42
CA GLN A 179 -30.46 2.79 -12.10
C GLN A 179 -29.28 3.33 -11.29
N LEU A 180 -29.47 4.48 -10.62
CA LEU A 180 -28.48 5.01 -9.68
C LEU A 180 -28.51 4.17 -8.40
N MET A 181 -27.32 3.78 -7.95
CA MET A 181 -27.06 3.15 -6.66
C MET A 181 -26.14 4.07 -5.86
N ILE A 182 -26.44 4.27 -4.59
CA ILE A 182 -25.55 4.97 -3.65
C ILE A 182 -25.23 4.02 -2.51
N ASN A 183 -23.97 3.60 -2.46
CA ASN A 183 -23.50 2.59 -1.54
C ASN A 183 -22.46 3.17 -0.58
N SER A 184 -22.39 2.65 0.64
CA SER A 184 -21.24 2.97 1.49
C SER A 184 -19.98 2.31 0.96
N LYS A 185 -18.83 2.96 1.13
CA LYS A 185 -17.54 2.36 0.77
C LYS A 185 -17.12 1.25 1.73
N ASN A 186 -17.39 1.46 3.02
CA ASN A 186 -16.99 0.57 4.11
C ASN A 186 -18.20 -0.22 4.64
N THR A 187 -17.92 -1.27 5.40
CA THR A 187 -18.90 -2.02 6.17
C THR A 187 -19.10 -1.42 7.57
N GLY A 188 -19.99 -2.01 8.36
CA GLY A 188 -20.21 -1.62 9.76
C GLY A 188 -21.36 -0.63 9.91
N ALA A 189 -21.98 -0.60 11.09
CA ALA A 189 -23.18 0.18 11.36
C ALA A 189 -23.00 1.69 11.11
N ASN A 190 -21.81 2.23 11.38
CA ASN A 190 -21.48 3.65 11.17
C ASN A 190 -21.41 4.05 9.69
N SER A 191 -21.26 3.07 8.78
CA SER A 191 -21.26 3.28 7.33
C SER A 191 -22.66 3.45 6.73
N ARG A 192 -23.71 3.48 7.55
CA ARG A 192 -25.08 3.69 7.07
C ARG A 192 -25.25 5.08 6.47
N LEU A 193 -25.96 5.16 5.34
CA LEU A 193 -26.29 6.41 4.67
C LEU A 193 -27.66 6.93 5.14
N PHE A 194 -27.68 8.09 5.78
CA PHE A 194 -28.90 8.78 6.20
C PHE A 194 -29.17 9.94 5.24
N PHE A 195 -30.01 9.71 4.25
CA PHE A 195 -30.36 10.73 3.24
C PHE A 195 -31.31 11.81 3.77
N GLY A 196 -31.29 12.97 3.13
CA GLY A 196 -32.10 14.12 3.52
C GLY A 196 -31.39 14.94 4.61
N THR A 197 -32.18 15.43 5.56
CA THR A 197 -31.72 16.31 6.64
C THR A 197 -31.56 15.50 7.92
N SER A 198 -30.61 15.89 8.74
CA SER A 198 -30.45 15.27 10.05
C SER A 198 -29.93 16.24 11.09
N VAL A 199 -30.24 15.95 12.35
CA VAL A 199 -29.59 16.56 13.51
C VAL A 199 -28.97 15.43 14.33
N VAL A 200 -27.73 15.66 14.77
CA VAL A 200 -26.91 14.65 15.44
C VAL A 200 -26.51 15.16 16.82
N SER A 201 -26.62 14.30 17.83
CA SER A 201 -26.08 14.56 19.16
C SER A 201 -24.75 13.85 19.36
N HIS A 202 -23.89 14.44 20.19
CA HIS A 202 -22.66 13.82 20.68
C HIS A 202 -22.63 13.89 22.20
N LEU A 203 -23.13 12.84 22.84
CA LEU A 203 -23.25 12.81 24.28
C LEU A 203 -21.92 12.39 24.91
N SER A 204 -21.44 13.16 25.89
CA SER A 204 -20.12 12.97 26.50
C SER A 204 -20.16 12.65 28.00
N SER A 205 -21.36 12.59 28.61
CA SER A 205 -21.54 12.47 30.06
C SER A 205 -22.46 11.32 30.46
N ASP A 206 -22.02 10.58 31.49
CA ASP A 206 -22.80 9.52 32.14
C ASP A 206 -23.78 10.07 33.20
N ALA A 207 -23.77 11.38 33.47
CA ALA A 207 -24.61 12.02 34.51
C ALA A 207 -26.13 11.73 34.34
N PRO A 208 -26.88 11.58 35.44
CA PRO A 208 -28.34 11.41 35.39
C PRO A 208 -29.03 12.48 34.54
N ILE A 209 -30.12 12.12 33.87
CA ILE A 209 -30.94 13.07 33.13
C ILE A 209 -32.42 12.74 33.28
N THR A 210 -33.22 13.75 33.58
CA THR A 210 -34.68 13.66 33.63
C THR A 210 -35.24 14.77 32.73
N LEU A 211 -36.08 14.39 31.78
CA LEU A 211 -36.79 15.25 30.85
C LEU A 211 -38.27 15.28 31.25
N SER A 212 -38.74 16.44 31.71
CA SER A 212 -40.10 16.64 32.18
C SER A 212 -40.96 17.35 31.12
N LEU A 213 -42.26 17.04 31.15
CA LEU A 213 -43.29 17.73 30.38
C LEU A 213 -43.85 18.89 31.24
N ALA A 214 -43.01 19.86 31.60
CA ALA A 214 -43.44 20.97 32.44
C ALA A 214 -44.21 22.05 31.65
N SER A 215 -45.14 22.73 32.34
CA SER A 215 -45.79 23.96 31.87
C SER A 215 -45.32 25.10 32.76
N ALA A 216 -44.77 26.17 32.18
CA ALA A 216 -44.42 27.36 32.96
C ALA A 216 -45.72 28.04 33.44
N PRO A 217 -45.87 28.34 34.75
CA PRO A 217 -47.06 29.03 35.24
C PRO A 217 -47.19 30.40 34.56
N SER A 218 -48.42 30.76 34.20
CA SER A 218 -48.73 32.04 33.55
C SER A 218 -48.27 33.22 34.41
N PRO A 219 -47.47 34.17 33.88
CA PRO A 219 -46.98 35.32 34.64
C PRO A 219 -48.09 36.20 35.21
N ASP A 220 -49.27 36.20 34.57
CA ASP A 220 -50.41 37.06 34.90
C ASP A 220 -51.69 36.29 35.26
N GLY A 221 -51.66 34.94 35.21
CA GLY A 221 -52.82 34.07 35.45
C GLY A 221 -53.96 34.20 34.43
N LYS A 222 -53.77 35.00 33.37
CA LYS A 222 -54.79 35.32 32.35
C LYS A 222 -54.40 34.85 30.95
N THR A 223 -53.11 34.69 30.69
CA THR A 223 -52.58 34.04 29.48
C THR A 223 -52.40 32.54 29.68
N PRO A 224 -52.63 31.69 28.66
CA PRO A 224 -52.35 30.25 28.76
C PRO A 224 -50.89 30.01 29.20
N ALA A 225 -50.67 29.07 30.11
CA ALA A 225 -49.33 28.61 30.47
C ALA A 225 -48.56 28.21 29.20
N LYS A 226 -47.38 28.80 28.99
CA LYS A 226 -46.53 28.41 27.86
C LYS A 226 -45.86 27.09 28.24
N ALA A 227 -46.02 26.07 27.40
CA ALA A 227 -45.32 24.81 27.62
C ALA A 227 -43.81 25.05 27.47
N GLU A 228 -43.05 24.79 28.53
CA GLU A 228 -41.58 24.84 28.53
C GLU A 228 -41.11 23.42 28.80
N HIS A 229 -41.11 22.62 27.74
CA HIS A 229 -40.62 21.25 27.80
C HIS A 229 -39.10 21.23 27.93
N ASP A 230 -38.56 20.34 28.78
CA ASP A 230 -37.10 20.21 28.97
C ASP A 230 -36.38 19.80 27.68
N PHE A 231 -37.04 19.00 26.84
CA PHE A 231 -36.57 18.61 25.51
C PHE A 231 -37.75 18.33 24.58
N PHE A 232 -37.63 18.77 23.32
CA PHE A 232 -38.58 18.49 22.26
C PHE A 232 -37.88 18.32 20.91
N VAL A 233 -38.56 17.64 19.99
CA VAL A 233 -38.18 17.51 18.59
C VAL A 233 -39.22 18.23 17.73
N LYS A 234 -38.77 19.04 16.77
CA LYS A 234 -39.61 19.71 15.78
C LYS A 234 -39.40 19.08 14.41
N VAL A 235 -40.49 18.63 13.81
CA VAL A 235 -40.51 18.00 12.49
C VAL A 235 -41.75 18.45 11.72
N TYR A 236 -41.70 18.31 10.40
CA TYR A 236 -42.86 18.56 9.55
C TYR A 236 -43.74 17.31 9.50
N ASP A 237 -45.06 17.48 9.63
CA ASP A 237 -46.03 16.40 9.45
C ASP A 237 -46.18 15.98 7.98
N ALA A 238 -47.14 15.09 7.68
CA ALA A 238 -47.43 14.66 6.32
C ALA A 238 -48.03 15.78 5.42
N ASN A 239 -48.52 16.87 6.02
CA ASN A 239 -49.10 18.03 5.33
C ASN A 239 -48.12 19.21 5.26
N ASN A 240 -46.83 18.98 5.56
CA ASN A 240 -45.79 20.01 5.63
C ASN A 240 -46.09 21.14 6.64
N LYS A 241 -46.77 20.83 7.75
CA LYS A 241 -46.91 21.71 8.90
C LYS A 241 -45.88 21.34 9.96
N LEU A 242 -45.21 22.34 10.52
CA LEU A 242 -44.27 22.13 11.62
C LEU A 242 -45.00 21.74 12.91
N VAL A 243 -44.59 20.63 13.52
CA VAL A 243 -45.15 20.10 14.77
C VAL A 243 -44.02 19.94 15.80
N GLU A 244 -44.30 20.29 17.05
CA GLU A 244 -43.39 20.12 18.19
C GLU A 244 -43.81 18.89 19.00
N ILE A 245 -42.87 17.97 19.20
CA ILE A 245 -43.06 16.67 19.87
C ILE A 245 -42.25 16.68 21.16
N PRO A 246 -42.88 16.86 22.32
CA PRO A 246 -42.15 16.90 23.58
C PRO A 246 -41.77 15.50 24.04
N ILE A 247 -40.58 15.37 24.63
CA ILE A 247 -40.00 14.08 25.01
C ILE A 247 -39.90 14.00 26.53
N ALA A 248 -40.48 12.94 27.08
CA ALA A 248 -40.36 12.60 28.50
C ALA A 248 -39.38 11.44 28.68
N LEU A 249 -38.48 11.55 29.65
CA LEU A 249 -37.53 10.51 30.00
C LEU A 249 -37.10 10.66 31.45
N ASP A 250 -36.97 9.56 32.18
CA ASP A 250 -36.37 9.59 33.52
C ASP A 250 -35.23 8.57 33.62
N LEU A 251 -34.00 9.09 33.71
CA LEU A 251 -32.78 8.34 33.98
C LEU A 251 -32.12 8.94 35.22
N SER A 252 -32.74 8.69 36.37
CA SER A 252 -32.32 9.20 37.67
C SER A 252 -30.98 8.63 38.18
N THR A 253 -30.43 7.61 37.51
CA THR A 253 -29.12 7.01 37.82
C THR A 253 -28.11 7.24 36.71
N ALA A 254 -26.83 7.39 37.09
CA ALA A 254 -25.73 7.46 36.13
C ALA A 254 -25.74 6.24 35.21
N THR A 255 -25.73 6.48 33.90
CA THR A 255 -25.91 5.45 32.86
C THR A 255 -24.87 5.67 31.77
N PRO A 256 -24.10 4.63 31.36
CA PRO A 256 -23.12 4.75 30.28
C PRO A 256 -23.73 5.35 29.02
N VAL A 257 -23.03 6.28 28.38
CA VAL A 257 -23.47 6.98 27.16
C VAL A 257 -24.14 6.05 26.12
N PRO A 258 -23.56 4.91 25.69
CA PRO A 258 -24.19 4.02 24.72
C PRO A 258 -25.59 3.55 25.13
N LYS A 259 -25.74 3.15 26.39
CA LYS A 259 -27.04 2.70 26.92
C LYS A 259 -28.01 3.86 27.07
N LYS A 260 -27.52 5.05 27.44
CA LYS A 260 -28.33 6.26 27.57
C LYS A 260 -28.89 6.71 26.22
N ASN A 261 -28.06 6.74 25.18
CA ASN A 261 -28.50 7.06 23.82
C ASN A 261 -29.51 6.04 23.28
N GLU A 262 -29.37 4.75 23.57
CA GLU A 262 -30.37 3.75 23.20
C GLU A 262 -31.73 3.98 23.88
N VAL A 263 -31.72 4.33 25.17
CA VAL A 263 -32.97 4.66 25.89
C VAL A 263 -33.58 5.95 25.34
N LEU A 264 -32.77 6.98 25.08
CA LEU A 264 -33.24 8.23 24.49
C LEU A 264 -33.81 8.01 23.08
N ARG A 265 -33.12 7.23 22.23
CA ARG A 265 -33.61 6.81 20.91
C ARG A 265 -35.01 6.21 21.03
N ALA A 266 -35.19 5.24 21.93
CA ALA A 266 -36.47 4.57 22.13
C ALA A 266 -37.55 5.54 22.63
N ALA A 267 -37.22 6.49 23.50
CA ALA A 267 -38.16 7.50 24.00
C ALA A 267 -38.61 8.46 22.88
N ILE A 268 -37.68 8.95 22.05
CA ILE A 268 -38.01 9.83 20.92
C ILE A 268 -38.82 9.06 19.88
N GLN A 269 -38.37 7.87 19.50
CA GLN A 269 -39.05 7.00 18.54
C GLN A 269 -40.51 6.78 18.97
N LYS A 270 -40.73 6.41 20.24
CA LYS A 270 -42.07 6.19 20.78
C LYS A 270 -42.92 7.46 20.75
N ALA A 271 -42.38 8.62 21.14
CA ALA A 271 -43.12 9.88 21.11
C ALA A 271 -43.56 10.27 19.69
N LEU A 272 -42.73 9.98 18.68
CA LEU A 272 -43.07 10.19 17.26
C LEU A 272 -44.10 9.18 16.74
N GLU A 273 -44.07 7.93 17.21
CA GLU A 273 -45.06 6.89 16.86
C GLU A 273 -46.43 7.12 17.51
N ASP A 274 -46.45 7.63 18.74
CA ASP A 274 -47.66 7.91 19.51
C ASP A 274 -48.37 9.20 19.02
N ASN A 275 -47.67 10.09 18.31
CA ASN A 275 -48.25 11.31 17.78
C ASN A 275 -48.92 11.07 16.40
N PRO A 276 -50.23 11.39 16.23
CA PRO A 276 -50.96 11.16 14.98
C PRO A 276 -50.38 11.86 13.75
N ASP A 277 -49.75 13.02 13.93
CA ASP A 277 -49.23 13.85 12.83
C ASP A 277 -47.91 13.29 12.25
N THR A 278 -47.15 12.54 13.07
CA THR A 278 -45.84 11.98 12.68
C THR A 278 -45.85 10.47 12.48
N LYS A 279 -46.84 9.76 13.02
CA LYS A 279 -46.91 8.30 12.99
C LYS A 279 -46.68 7.69 11.60
N SER A 280 -47.38 8.20 10.57
CA SER A 280 -47.26 7.65 9.21
C SER A 280 -45.86 7.85 8.61
N LEU A 281 -45.14 8.88 9.03
CA LEU A 281 -43.78 9.18 8.57
C LEU A 281 -42.76 8.22 9.20
N VAL A 282 -42.98 7.85 10.46
CA VAL A 282 -42.18 6.85 11.15
C VAL A 282 -42.46 5.46 10.61
N ASP A 283 -43.73 5.08 10.45
CA ASP A 283 -44.16 3.78 9.92
C ASP A 283 -43.64 3.55 8.48
N SER A 284 -43.54 4.62 7.67
CA SER A 284 -42.97 4.57 6.32
C SER A 284 -41.43 4.69 6.29
N GLY A 285 -40.80 4.94 7.44
CA GLY A 285 -39.35 5.14 7.56
C GLY A 285 -38.83 6.42 6.91
N GLN A 286 -39.70 7.41 6.68
CA GLN A 286 -39.31 8.76 6.24
C GLN A 286 -38.67 9.53 7.38
N LEU A 287 -39.18 9.37 8.61
CA LEU A 287 -38.60 9.92 9.82
C LEU A 287 -38.01 8.78 10.66
N ASN A 288 -36.70 8.86 10.97
CA ASN A 288 -36.00 7.80 11.70
C ASN A 288 -35.17 8.39 12.85
N VAL A 289 -35.09 7.63 13.95
CA VAL A 289 -34.21 7.93 15.08
C VAL A 289 -33.29 6.75 15.34
N GLU A 290 -31.98 6.97 15.26
CA GLU A 290 -30.98 5.91 15.40
C GLU A 290 -29.80 6.31 16.25
N VAL A 291 -29.10 5.31 16.77
CA VAL A 291 -27.83 5.48 17.47
C VAL A 291 -26.71 5.13 16.50
N VAL A 292 -25.68 5.98 16.46
CA VAL A 292 -24.50 5.85 15.61
C VAL A 292 -23.23 6.05 16.44
N ASP A 293 -22.06 5.91 15.81
CA ASP A 293 -20.73 6.07 16.43
C ASP A 293 -20.53 5.17 17.66
N ASP A 294 -20.84 3.88 17.51
CA ASP A 294 -20.71 2.85 18.54
C ASP A 294 -21.50 3.17 19.82
N GLY A 295 -22.66 3.79 19.68
CA GLY A 295 -23.50 4.16 20.82
C GLY A 295 -23.38 5.61 21.25
N LYS A 296 -22.39 6.37 20.77
CA LYS A 296 -22.03 7.67 21.34
C LYS A 296 -22.88 8.82 20.82
N SER A 297 -23.52 8.63 19.68
CA SER A 297 -24.27 9.67 18.99
C SER A 297 -25.68 9.23 18.69
N LEU A 298 -26.62 10.17 18.69
CA LEU A 298 -28.00 9.95 18.24
C LEU A 298 -28.24 10.77 16.98
N ILE A 299 -28.87 10.18 15.97
CA ILE A 299 -29.29 10.86 14.75
C ILE A 299 -30.81 10.85 14.65
N ILE A 300 -31.40 12.03 14.42
CA ILE A 300 -32.79 12.19 14.01
C ILE A 300 -32.75 12.64 12.55
N ASN A 301 -33.33 11.83 11.66
CA ASN A 301 -33.21 12.01 10.23
C ASN A 301 -34.59 12.06 9.55
N ASP A 302 -34.79 13.07 8.72
CA ASP A 302 -35.92 13.16 7.80
C ASP A 302 -35.44 12.97 6.36
N LYS A 303 -35.77 11.81 5.79
CA LYS A 303 -35.45 11.44 4.41
C LYS A 303 -36.10 12.33 3.37
N ARG A 304 -37.07 13.16 3.75
CA ARG A 304 -37.71 14.15 2.88
C ARG A 304 -36.86 15.40 2.70
N GLY A 305 -35.83 15.59 3.51
CA GLY A 305 -34.98 16.78 3.53
C GLY A 305 -35.67 18.02 4.07
N LEU A 306 -36.74 17.85 4.85
CA LEU A 306 -37.40 18.94 5.58
C LEU A 306 -36.67 19.19 6.91
N GLU A 307 -36.69 20.41 7.42
CA GLU A 307 -35.94 20.76 8.62
C GLU A 307 -36.35 19.89 9.82
N VAL A 308 -35.34 19.33 10.48
CA VAL A 308 -35.48 18.66 11.79
C VAL A 308 -34.81 19.56 12.81
N ALA A 309 -35.50 19.90 13.88
CA ALA A 309 -34.96 20.71 14.96
C ALA A 309 -35.18 20.08 16.32
N VAL A 310 -34.35 20.46 17.28
CA VAL A 310 -34.41 20.04 18.67
C VAL A 310 -34.31 21.28 19.55
N GLY A 311 -34.92 21.24 20.73
CA GLY A 311 -34.85 22.36 21.65
C GLY A 311 -35.31 21.99 23.05
N GLY A 312 -35.44 23.01 23.89
CA GLY A 312 -35.68 22.85 25.33
C GLY A 312 -34.42 23.10 26.14
N ALA A 313 -34.58 23.35 27.44
CA ALA A 313 -33.48 23.74 28.33
C ALA A 313 -32.36 22.69 28.40
N LYS A 314 -32.67 21.42 28.15
CA LYS A 314 -31.74 20.29 28.27
C LYS A 314 -31.24 19.74 26.93
N ALA A 315 -31.55 20.38 25.80
CA ALA A 315 -31.05 19.95 24.49
C ALA A 315 -29.51 19.96 24.41
N GLY A 316 -28.86 20.96 25.01
CA GLY A 316 -27.40 21.04 25.10
C GLY A 316 -26.79 19.96 26.00
N GLU A 317 -27.46 19.62 27.11
CA GLU A 317 -27.03 18.51 27.99
C GLU A 317 -27.12 17.15 27.30
N LEU A 318 -28.03 17.02 26.32
CA LEU A 318 -28.17 15.84 25.46
C LEU A 318 -27.13 15.77 24.33
N GLY A 319 -26.22 16.75 24.23
CA GLY A 319 -25.13 16.74 23.26
C GLY A 319 -25.53 17.27 21.88
N PHE A 320 -26.68 17.91 21.73
CA PHE A 320 -27.04 18.60 20.49
C PHE A 320 -26.33 19.95 20.41
N VAL A 321 -25.26 20.02 19.62
CA VAL A 321 -24.51 21.26 19.37
C VAL A 321 -25.25 22.14 18.36
N GLN A 322 -25.92 21.51 17.39
CA GLN A 322 -26.82 22.18 16.45
C GLN A 322 -28.26 21.91 16.89
N ASP A 323 -29.05 22.97 16.98
CA ASP A 323 -30.47 22.89 17.34
C ASP A 323 -31.37 22.59 16.13
N LYS A 324 -30.82 22.62 14.92
CA LYS A 324 -31.54 22.29 13.69
C LYS A 324 -30.63 21.72 12.61
N SER A 325 -31.23 20.93 11.73
CA SER A 325 -30.57 20.35 10.57
C SER A 325 -30.13 21.44 9.58
N GLU A 326 -28.97 21.25 8.97
CA GLU A 326 -28.51 22.10 7.88
C GLU A 326 -29.32 21.81 6.60
N SER A 327 -30.22 22.73 6.21
CA SER A 327 -30.96 22.61 4.94
C SER A 327 -30.20 23.18 3.74
N GLY A 328 -29.07 23.88 3.98
CA GLY A 328 -28.30 24.59 2.97
C GLY A 328 -29.07 25.74 2.30
N ASP A 329 -28.34 26.73 1.76
CA ASP A 329 -28.97 27.76 0.94
C ASP A 329 -29.40 27.20 -0.42
N LEU A 330 -30.54 27.65 -0.95
CA LEU A 330 -31.02 27.26 -2.28
C LEU A 330 -30.01 27.67 -3.37
N PHE A 331 -29.59 28.93 -3.36
CA PHE A 331 -28.65 29.43 -4.36
C PHE A 331 -27.61 30.36 -3.74
N LYS A 332 -26.35 30.14 -4.09
CA LYS A 332 -25.25 31.04 -3.75
C LYS A 332 -24.57 31.51 -5.03
N ALA A 333 -24.38 32.82 -5.14
CA ALA A 333 -23.71 33.44 -6.28
C ALA A 333 -22.29 32.91 -6.45
N THR A 334 -21.85 32.80 -7.71
CA THR A 334 -20.54 32.28 -8.09
C THR A 334 -19.43 33.30 -7.86
N THR A 335 -19.72 34.58 -8.11
CA THR A 335 -18.82 35.72 -7.91
C THR A 335 -19.43 36.76 -6.99
N GLY A 336 -18.60 37.63 -6.43
CA GLY A 336 -19.07 38.81 -5.70
C GLY A 336 -19.78 39.80 -6.62
N ILE A 337 -20.56 40.70 -6.01
CA ILE A 337 -21.29 41.76 -6.72
C ILE A 337 -20.31 42.83 -7.21
N LYS A 338 -20.42 43.25 -8.47
CA LYS A 338 -19.56 44.32 -9.01
C LYS A 338 -19.91 45.69 -8.42
N GLN A 339 -18.89 46.52 -8.25
CA GLN A 339 -19.05 47.94 -7.97
C GLN A 339 -19.52 48.72 -9.21
N GLY A 340 -20.04 49.92 -8.98
CA GLY A 340 -20.57 50.82 -10.00
C GLY A 340 -21.98 50.46 -10.43
N LYS A 341 -22.46 51.13 -11.48
CA LYS A 341 -23.83 50.93 -11.96
C LYS A 341 -23.97 49.59 -12.67
N ILE A 342 -24.97 48.80 -12.28
CA ILE A 342 -25.32 47.53 -12.91
C ILE A 342 -26.64 47.72 -13.66
N GLU A 343 -26.56 47.72 -14.99
CA GLU A 343 -27.73 47.89 -15.85
C GLU A 343 -28.47 46.56 -16.09
N GLY A 344 -29.76 46.65 -16.43
CA GLY A 344 -30.60 45.52 -16.82
C GLY A 344 -31.66 45.14 -15.79
N THR A 345 -32.64 44.35 -16.23
CA THR A 345 -33.69 43.79 -15.37
C THR A 345 -33.48 42.29 -15.24
N ILE A 346 -33.54 41.79 -14.02
CA ILE A 346 -33.50 40.36 -13.72
C ILE A 346 -34.88 39.92 -13.25
N ARG A 347 -35.20 38.65 -13.46
CA ARG A 347 -36.42 38.02 -12.97
C ARG A 347 -36.07 36.92 -11.98
N ILE A 348 -36.64 37.01 -10.79
CA ILE A 348 -36.56 35.95 -9.77
C ILE A 348 -37.99 35.46 -9.52
N ASN A 349 -38.22 34.18 -9.78
CA ASN A 349 -39.53 33.57 -9.93
C ASN A 349 -40.35 34.37 -10.97
N ASP A 350 -41.42 35.03 -10.53
CA ASP A 350 -42.29 35.84 -11.40
C ASP A 350 -42.12 37.35 -11.20
N HIS A 351 -41.07 37.79 -10.48
CA HIS A 351 -40.85 39.18 -10.11
C HIS A 351 -39.64 39.80 -10.83
N ASP A 352 -39.87 40.96 -11.44
CA ASP A 352 -38.83 41.75 -12.10
C ASP A 352 -38.15 42.73 -11.15
N ILE A 353 -36.82 42.73 -11.16
CA ILE A 353 -35.97 43.64 -10.40
C ILE A 353 -35.08 44.39 -11.38
N ASN A 354 -35.29 45.71 -11.47
CA ASN A 354 -34.47 46.58 -12.31
C ASN A 354 -33.19 46.99 -11.56
N LEU A 355 -32.06 46.36 -11.89
CA LEU A 355 -30.77 46.61 -11.26
C LEU A 355 -30.27 48.05 -11.52
N GLY A 356 -30.58 48.61 -12.68
CA GLY A 356 -30.17 49.96 -13.06
C GLY A 356 -30.90 51.05 -12.27
N ALA A 357 -32.05 50.73 -11.67
CA ALA A 357 -32.83 51.64 -10.82
C ALA A 357 -32.35 51.62 -9.35
N ILE A 358 -31.68 50.56 -8.91
CA ILE A 358 -31.25 50.36 -7.51
C ILE A 358 -29.74 50.44 -7.32
N THR A 359 -28.96 50.56 -8.40
CA THR A 359 -27.50 50.71 -8.36
C THR A 359 -27.05 52.03 -9.01
N LEU A 360 -25.95 52.62 -8.53
CA LEU A 360 -25.43 53.91 -8.99
C LEU A 360 -23.97 53.79 -9.45
N ILE A 361 -23.52 54.72 -10.29
CA ILE A 361 -22.16 54.74 -10.86
C ILE A 361 -21.07 54.73 -9.77
N GLY A 362 -21.31 55.40 -8.64
CA GLY A 362 -20.37 55.47 -7.51
C GLY A 362 -20.57 54.41 -6.43
N ASN A 363 -21.50 53.47 -6.57
CA ASN A 363 -21.73 52.46 -5.54
C ASN A 363 -20.54 51.50 -5.40
N SER A 364 -20.13 51.24 -4.18
CA SER A 364 -19.29 50.09 -3.85
C SER A 364 -20.06 48.77 -4.04
N SER A 365 -19.33 47.65 -4.11
CA SER A 365 -19.92 46.30 -4.13
C SER A 365 -20.85 46.04 -2.94
N THR A 366 -20.52 46.55 -1.75
CA THR A 366 -21.35 46.40 -0.54
C THR A 366 -22.66 47.18 -0.67
N GLN A 367 -22.61 48.44 -1.12
CA GLN A 367 -23.81 49.26 -1.33
C GLN A 367 -24.74 48.64 -2.39
N ASN A 368 -24.17 48.09 -3.47
CA ASN A 368 -24.96 47.34 -4.44
C ASN A 368 -25.58 46.08 -3.83
N GLY A 369 -24.84 45.34 -3.02
CA GLY A 369 -25.35 44.18 -2.29
C GLY A 369 -26.52 44.51 -1.36
N GLU A 370 -26.38 45.55 -0.54
CA GLU A 370 -27.46 46.02 0.36
C GLU A 370 -28.72 46.41 -0.42
N ALA A 371 -28.57 47.15 -1.53
CA ALA A 371 -29.69 47.57 -2.36
C ALA A 371 -30.42 46.37 -2.99
N ILE A 372 -29.67 45.40 -3.53
CA ILE A 372 -30.22 44.19 -4.15
C ILE A 372 -30.89 43.29 -3.10
N VAL A 373 -30.24 43.06 -1.96
CA VAL A 373 -30.80 42.29 -0.85
C VAL A 373 -32.11 42.90 -0.37
N LYS A 374 -32.16 44.22 -0.18
CA LYS A 374 -33.37 44.93 0.21
C LYS A 374 -34.50 44.78 -0.83
N ALA A 375 -34.16 44.86 -2.11
CA ALA A 375 -35.14 44.70 -3.18
C ALA A 375 -35.73 43.29 -3.23
N ILE A 376 -34.91 42.26 -3.02
CA ILE A 376 -35.36 40.86 -3.02
C ILE A 376 -36.19 40.56 -1.76
N ASN A 377 -35.75 40.99 -0.58
CA ASN A 377 -36.48 40.78 0.69
C ASN A 377 -37.82 41.51 0.77
N ALA A 378 -38.08 42.48 -0.11
CA ALA A 378 -39.39 43.12 -0.23
C ALA A 378 -40.43 42.22 -0.92
N ILE A 379 -39.99 41.14 -1.58
CA ILE A 379 -40.87 40.18 -2.25
C ILE A 379 -41.23 39.08 -1.25
N LYS A 380 -42.53 38.91 -0.99
CA LYS A 380 -43.04 37.89 -0.05
C LYS A 380 -42.57 36.50 -0.47
N GLY A 381 -41.97 35.77 0.47
CA GLY A 381 -41.51 34.40 0.27
C GLY A 381 -40.12 34.27 -0.34
N LEU A 382 -39.45 35.37 -0.68
CA LEU A 382 -38.05 35.39 -1.10
C LEU A 382 -37.17 35.98 -0.02
N HIS A 383 -36.01 35.38 0.18
CA HIS A 383 -35.02 35.83 1.15
C HIS A 383 -33.66 35.93 0.47
N ALA A 384 -32.98 37.04 0.69
CA ALA A 384 -31.65 37.32 0.21
C ALA A 384 -30.77 37.83 1.35
N SER A 385 -29.50 37.45 1.29
CA SER A 385 -28.46 37.94 2.21
C SER A 385 -27.11 38.02 1.51
N MET A 386 -26.17 38.72 2.13
CA MET A 386 -24.76 38.71 1.71
C MET A 386 -24.01 37.68 2.56
N GLY A 387 -23.39 36.71 1.90
CA GLY A 387 -22.46 35.79 2.56
C GLY A 387 -21.21 36.51 3.07
N ALA A 388 -20.51 35.90 4.03
CA ALA A 388 -19.26 36.44 4.57
C ALA A 388 -18.16 36.62 3.50
N ASP A 389 -18.27 35.92 2.37
CA ASP A 389 -17.41 36.03 1.19
C ASP A 389 -17.85 37.11 0.19
N GLY A 390 -18.83 37.94 0.55
CA GLY A 390 -19.34 39.03 -0.29
C GLY A 390 -20.18 38.57 -1.49
N LYS A 391 -20.68 37.33 -1.45
CA LYS A 391 -21.54 36.76 -2.50
C LYS A 391 -23.00 36.77 -2.08
N LEU A 392 -23.89 36.96 -3.06
CA LEU A 392 -25.33 36.95 -2.82
C LEU A 392 -25.80 35.52 -2.52
N VAL A 393 -26.62 35.36 -1.49
CA VAL A 393 -27.29 34.12 -1.11
C VAL A 393 -28.79 34.34 -1.28
N LEU A 394 -29.48 33.39 -1.91
CA LEU A 394 -30.91 33.45 -2.18
C LEU A 394 -31.60 32.19 -1.66
N ASN A 395 -32.73 32.39 -1.01
CA ASN A 395 -33.62 31.37 -0.47
C ASN A 395 -35.08 31.72 -0.80
N SER A 396 -35.95 30.71 -0.72
CA SER A 396 -37.38 30.82 -1.00
C SER A 396 -38.16 29.92 -0.05
N ASP A 397 -39.25 30.44 0.51
CA ASP A 397 -40.18 29.66 1.33
C ASP A 397 -40.81 28.51 0.53
N SER A 398 -40.92 28.68 -0.80
CA SER A 398 -41.44 27.64 -1.70
C SER A 398 -40.42 26.56 -2.05
N GLY A 399 -39.18 26.63 -1.53
CA GLY A 399 -38.12 25.68 -1.88
C GLY A 399 -37.64 25.72 -3.33
N GLU A 400 -38.10 26.70 -4.11
CA GLU A 400 -37.80 26.84 -5.54
C GLU A 400 -37.40 28.29 -5.90
N LEU A 401 -36.38 28.41 -6.75
CA LEU A 401 -35.91 29.66 -7.33
C LEU A 401 -35.72 29.51 -8.84
N ARG A 402 -36.44 30.32 -9.61
CA ARG A 402 -36.26 30.47 -11.06
C ARG A 402 -35.59 31.81 -11.34
N ILE A 403 -34.40 31.80 -11.89
CA ILE A 403 -33.63 33.02 -12.18
C ILE A 403 -33.50 33.19 -13.69
N ALA A 404 -33.82 34.38 -14.20
CA ALA A 404 -33.68 34.71 -15.62
C ALA A 404 -33.25 36.16 -15.84
N GLY A 405 -32.53 36.43 -16.92
CA GLY A 405 -32.19 37.80 -17.34
C GLY A 405 -33.20 38.31 -18.35
N VAL A 406 -33.84 39.46 -18.09
CA VAL A 406 -34.76 40.06 -19.06
C VAL A 406 -33.94 40.76 -20.15
N GLY A 407 -33.83 40.09 -21.31
CA GLY A 407 -33.06 40.57 -22.45
C GLY A 407 -31.53 40.53 -22.25
N PRO A 408 -30.74 41.02 -23.24
CA PRO A 408 -29.28 40.95 -23.19
C PRO A 408 -28.65 41.70 -22.01
N THR A 409 -29.20 42.86 -21.64
CA THR A 409 -28.73 43.67 -20.50
C THR A 409 -29.05 43.00 -19.17
N GLY A 410 -30.24 42.39 -19.01
CA GLY A 410 -30.57 41.58 -17.84
C GLY A 410 -29.63 40.40 -17.62
N LYS A 411 -29.28 39.68 -18.70
CA LYS A 411 -28.29 38.58 -18.65
C LYS A 411 -26.89 39.07 -18.26
N ALA A 412 -26.49 40.26 -18.70
CA ALA A 412 -25.24 40.89 -18.26
C ALA A 412 -25.31 41.30 -16.79
N GLY A 413 -26.46 41.81 -16.34
CA GLY A 413 -26.77 42.13 -14.95
C GLY A 413 -26.57 40.91 -14.04
N LEU A 414 -27.16 39.76 -14.38
CA LEU A 414 -26.98 38.50 -13.63
C LEU A 414 -25.50 38.14 -13.43
N ARG A 415 -24.70 38.19 -14.51
CA ARG A 415 -23.26 37.93 -14.44
C ARG A 415 -22.52 38.91 -13.52
N ASN A 416 -22.94 40.17 -13.48
CA ASN A 416 -22.33 41.20 -12.63
C ASN A 416 -22.68 41.04 -11.14
N ILE A 417 -23.71 40.28 -10.81
CA ILE A 417 -24.11 39.93 -9.44
C ILE A 417 -23.81 38.45 -9.11
N GLY A 418 -23.11 37.75 -9.98
CA GLY A 418 -22.68 36.36 -9.80
C GLY A 418 -23.79 35.30 -9.89
N LEU A 419 -24.98 35.66 -10.38
CA LEU A 419 -26.10 34.74 -10.58
C LEU A 419 -26.07 34.11 -11.99
N THR A 420 -26.69 32.94 -12.12
CA THR A 420 -26.85 32.22 -13.40
C THR A 420 -28.33 31.96 -13.68
N GLU A 421 -28.70 31.95 -14.96
CA GLU A 421 -30.07 31.58 -15.35
C GLU A 421 -30.33 30.10 -15.05
N GLY A 422 -31.54 29.77 -14.62
CA GLY A 422 -31.94 28.39 -14.38
C GLY A 422 -33.01 28.23 -13.31
N LEU A 423 -33.44 26.99 -13.14
CA LEU A 423 -34.32 26.55 -12.06
C LEU A 423 -33.48 25.88 -10.97
N THR A 424 -33.69 26.26 -9.71
CA THR A 424 -33.05 25.67 -8.54
C THR A 424 -34.12 25.23 -7.56
N GLN A 425 -34.04 23.99 -7.10
CA GLN A 425 -35.01 23.36 -6.20
C GLN A 425 -34.29 22.72 -5.02
N ASN A 426 -34.82 22.86 -3.81
CA ASN A 426 -34.32 22.09 -2.66
C ASN A 426 -34.60 20.59 -2.85
N TYR A 427 -34.00 19.79 -1.99
CA TYR A 427 -34.18 18.35 -1.98
C TYR A 427 -35.64 17.92 -1.77
N ALA A 428 -36.40 18.64 -0.94
CA ALA A 428 -37.80 18.32 -0.66
C ALA A 428 -38.69 18.40 -1.92
N HIS A 429 -38.42 19.35 -2.82
CA HIS A 429 -39.11 19.47 -4.11
C HIS A 429 -38.66 18.43 -5.15
N THR A 430 -37.52 17.78 -4.93
CA THR A 430 -36.94 16.81 -5.86
C THR A 430 -36.99 15.36 -5.36
N GLN A 431 -37.79 15.06 -4.33
CA GLN A 431 -37.89 13.69 -3.78
C GLN A 431 -38.25 12.62 -4.82
N GLY A 432 -39.04 12.95 -5.84
CA GLY A 432 -39.33 12.01 -6.93
C GLY A 432 -38.08 11.59 -7.72
N LEU A 433 -37.09 12.49 -7.84
CA LEU A 433 -35.77 12.20 -8.43
C LEU A 433 -34.89 11.35 -7.51
N PHE A 434 -35.15 11.40 -6.19
CA PHE A 434 -34.39 10.70 -5.16
C PHE A 434 -35.24 9.69 -4.40
N ALA A 435 -36.18 8.98 -5.05
CA ALA A 435 -36.93 7.92 -4.39
C ALA A 435 -35.96 6.84 -3.88
N LEU A 436 -35.90 6.62 -2.57
CA LEU A 436 -34.90 5.75 -1.94
C LEU A 436 -35.47 4.38 -1.62
N LYS A 437 -34.74 3.33 -1.98
CA LYS A 437 -35.00 1.97 -1.54
C LYS A 437 -33.71 1.34 -1.03
N ASN A 438 -33.65 1.09 0.27
CA ASN A 438 -32.52 0.39 0.90
C ASN A 438 -32.61 -1.10 0.56
N LEU A 439 -31.58 -1.64 -0.09
CA LEU A 439 -31.48 -3.05 -0.48
C LEU A 439 -30.67 -3.85 0.55
N GLN A 440 -29.71 -3.21 1.20
CA GLN A 440 -28.91 -3.80 2.27
C GLN A 440 -28.60 -2.69 3.28
N LYS A 441 -28.88 -2.98 4.55
CA LYS A 441 -28.57 -2.08 5.66
C LYS A 441 -27.15 -2.34 6.14
N ALA A 442 -26.38 -1.27 6.34
CA ALA A 442 -25.06 -1.39 6.97
C ALA A 442 -25.16 -1.96 8.40
N GLY A 443 -24.20 -2.78 8.78
CA GLY A 443 -24.18 -3.44 10.09
C GLY A 443 -22.83 -4.04 10.40
N ASP A 444 -22.57 -4.23 11.69
CA ASP A 444 -21.32 -4.82 12.17
C ASP A 444 -21.32 -6.35 12.05
N ALA A 445 -20.11 -6.90 11.93
CA ALA A 445 -19.90 -8.33 12.16
C ALA A 445 -20.16 -8.63 13.62
N LYS A 446 -20.86 -9.73 13.89
CA LYS A 446 -21.10 -10.25 15.22
C LYS A 446 -20.74 -11.72 15.25
N PHE A 447 -19.85 -12.08 16.17
CA PHE A 447 -19.39 -13.44 16.34
C PHE A 447 -19.05 -13.71 17.80
N THR A 448 -18.92 -14.97 18.18
CA THR A 448 -18.38 -15.35 19.50
C THR A 448 -16.99 -15.91 19.35
N TYR A 449 -16.13 -15.63 20.32
CA TYR A 449 -14.81 -16.23 20.47
C TYR A 449 -14.78 -16.95 21.82
N ASP A 450 -14.70 -18.28 21.80
CA ASP A 450 -14.81 -19.13 23.01
C ASP A 450 -16.00 -18.78 23.91
N GLY A 451 -17.11 -18.35 23.29
CA GLY A 451 -18.35 -17.93 23.95
C GLY A 451 -18.45 -16.43 24.30
N ALA A 452 -17.39 -15.65 24.17
CA ALA A 452 -17.42 -14.20 24.34
C ALA A 452 -17.95 -13.50 23.08
N THR A 453 -19.04 -12.75 23.18
CA THR A 453 -19.60 -11.99 22.04
C THR A 453 -18.72 -10.81 21.68
N ILE A 454 -18.39 -10.70 20.41
CA ILE A 454 -17.58 -9.63 19.83
C ILE A 454 -18.31 -9.02 18.64
N THR A 455 -18.27 -7.70 18.56
CA THR A 455 -18.75 -6.92 17.41
C THR A 455 -17.60 -6.14 16.78
N ARG A 456 -17.56 -6.10 15.44
CA ARG A 456 -16.56 -5.35 14.68
C ARG A 456 -17.15 -4.71 13.42
N PRO A 457 -16.71 -3.51 13.03
CA PRO A 457 -17.22 -2.84 11.83
C PRO A 457 -16.74 -3.50 10.52
N THR A 458 -15.77 -4.43 10.60
CA THR A 458 -15.15 -5.11 9.45
C THR A 458 -15.20 -6.62 9.60
N ASN A 459 -15.10 -7.33 8.46
CA ASN A 459 -14.94 -8.79 8.43
C ASN A 459 -13.48 -9.24 8.63
N GLU A 460 -12.53 -8.30 8.61
CA GLU A 460 -11.15 -8.54 9.00
C GLU A 460 -10.99 -8.13 10.47
N VAL A 461 -10.61 -9.10 11.32
CA VAL A 461 -10.53 -8.95 12.77
C VAL A 461 -9.11 -9.31 13.20
N ASN A 462 -8.33 -8.32 13.65
CA ASN A 462 -6.92 -8.47 14.02
C ASN A 462 -6.57 -7.83 15.37
N ASP A 463 -7.58 -7.34 16.09
CA ASP A 463 -7.43 -6.52 17.30
C ASP A 463 -7.99 -7.18 18.56
N VAL A 464 -8.68 -8.32 18.42
CA VAL A 464 -9.25 -9.06 19.55
C VAL A 464 -8.16 -9.78 20.33
N ILE A 465 -7.23 -10.43 19.62
CA ILE A 465 -6.14 -11.20 20.22
C ILE A 465 -4.87 -10.90 19.46
N ASN A 466 -3.83 -10.53 20.23
CA ASN A 466 -2.54 -10.26 19.65
C ASN A 466 -2.00 -11.50 18.94
N GLY A 467 -1.65 -11.35 17.66
CA GLY A 467 -1.11 -12.42 16.82
C GLY A 467 -2.12 -13.43 16.30
N VAL A 468 -3.43 -13.18 16.41
CA VAL A 468 -4.47 -13.95 15.70
C VAL A 468 -5.30 -13.00 14.85
N SER A 469 -5.33 -13.26 13.55
CA SER A 469 -6.20 -12.53 12.61
C SER A 469 -7.25 -13.46 12.03
N LEU A 470 -8.51 -13.02 12.03
CA LEU A 470 -9.65 -13.74 11.48
C LEU A 470 -10.22 -12.95 10.29
N SER A 471 -10.52 -13.64 9.19
CA SER A 471 -11.27 -13.12 8.06
C SER A 471 -12.60 -13.85 7.98
N LEU A 472 -13.70 -13.15 8.23
CA LEU A 472 -15.05 -13.70 8.28
C LEU A 472 -15.66 -13.72 6.87
N LEU A 473 -16.02 -14.90 6.39
CA LEU A 473 -16.46 -15.13 5.01
C LEU A 473 -17.93 -15.50 4.91
N GLY A 474 -18.49 -16.07 5.99
CA GLY A 474 -19.86 -16.55 6.04
C GLY A 474 -20.34 -16.71 7.48
N LYS A 475 -21.65 -16.92 7.63
CA LYS A 475 -22.23 -17.33 8.91
C LYS A 475 -21.91 -18.80 9.15
N THR A 476 -21.69 -19.16 10.41
CA THR A 476 -21.63 -20.56 10.84
C THR A 476 -23.04 -21.14 10.95
N GLU A 477 -23.15 -22.47 10.80
CA GLU A 477 -24.43 -23.14 11.04
C GLU A 477 -24.75 -23.13 12.55
N PRO A 478 -26.01 -22.92 12.95
CA PRO A 478 -26.40 -22.96 14.36
C PRO A 478 -25.94 -24.26 15.05
N GLY A 479 -25.21 -24.11 16.15
CA GLY A 479 -24.68 -25.24 16.92
C GLY A 479 -23.42 -25.91 16.32
N LYS A 480 -22.88 -25.40 15.20
CA LYS A 480 -21.64 -25.88 14.57
C LYS A 480 -20.64 -24.72 14.38
N PRO A 481 -19.99 -24.27 15.47
CA PRO A 481 -18.98 -23.22 15.37
C PRO A 481 -17.76 -23.71 14.56
N ALA A 482 -17.08 -22.77 13.90
CA ALA A 482 -15.79 -23.03 13.30
C ALA A 482 -14.73 -23.21 14.41
N ILE A 483 -13.88 -24.23 14.26
CA ILE A 483 -12.77 -24.52 15.16
C ILE A 483 -11.48 -24.06 14.48
N VAL A 484 -10.78 -23.11 15.07
CA VAL A 484 -9.44 -22.69 14.67
C VAL A 484 -8.43 -23.44 15.52
N SER A 485 -7.76 -24.41 14.92
CA SER A 485 -6.73 -25.24 15.55
C SER A 485 -5.34 -24.65 15.28
N ILE A 486 -4.67 -24.19 16.34
CA ILE A 486 -3.31 -23.64 16.28
C ILE A 486 -2.31 -24.74 16.60
N THR A 487 -1.44 -25.03 15.63
CA THR A 487 -0.45 -26.11 15.70
C THR A 487 0.96 -25.58 15.41
N ARG A 488 1.99 -26.38 15.73
CA ARG A 488 3.38 -26.04 15.33
C ARG A 488 3.57 -26.24 13.83
N ASP A 489 4.33 -25.34 13.20
CA ASP A 489 4.73 -25.52 11.81
C ASP A 489 6.05 -26.33 11.70
N ASN A 490 5.94 -27.63 11.97
CA ASN A 490 7.11 -28.52 11.86
C ASN A 490 7.54 -28.75 10.39
N LYS A 491 6.66 -28.48 9.42
CA LYS A 491 6.93 -28.75 8.01
C LYS A 491 8.01 -27.80 7.48
N ALA A 492 7.95 -26.52 7.83
CA ALA A 492 8.95 -25.54 7.44
C ALA A 492 10.37 -25.95 7.87
N ILE A 493 10.54 -26.44 9.10
CA ILE A 493 11.84 -26.93 9.60
C ILE A 493 12.33 -28.12 8.75
N VAL A 494 11.45 -29.08 8.46
CA VAL A 494 11.79 -30.24 7.63
C VAL A 494 12.21 -29.81 6.22
N ASP A 495 11.48 -28.87 5.61
CA ASP A 495 11.79 -28.35 4.27
C ASP A 495 13.16 -27.64 4.25
N HIS A 496 13.46 -26.77 5.23
CA HIS A 496 14.76 -26.10 5.30
C HIS A 496 15.91 -27.08 5.51
N VAL A 497 15.71 -28.15 6.29
CA VAL A 497 16.74 -29.21 6.43
C VAL A 497 16.97 -29.94 5.11
N LYS A 498 15.93 -30.21 4.32
CA LYS A 498 16.09 -30.79 2.97
C LYS A 498 16.90 -29.88 2.07
N GLU A 499 16.60 -28.60 2.08
CA GLU A 499 17.31 -27.58 1.29
C GLU A 499 18.77 -27.49 1.70
N PHE A 500 19.05 -27.50 3.01
CA PHE A 500 20.40 -27.57 3.56
C PHE A 500 21.17 -28.79 3.04
N VAL A 501 20.60 -29.99 3.15
CA VAL A 501 21.23 -31.24 2.68
C VAL A 501 21.49 -31.18 1.17
N LYS A 502 20.53 -30.68 0.39
CA LYS A 502 20.66 -30.51 -1.06
C LYS A 502 21.79 -29.54 -1.42
N ALA A 503 21.83 -28.37 -0.78
CA ALA A 503 22.85 -27.36 -1.05
C ALA A 503 24.25 -27.83 -0.65
N TYR A 504 24.37 -28.53 0.49
CA TYR A 504 25.63 -29.15 0.92
C TYR A 504 26.12 -30.16 -0.13
N ASN A 505 25.24 -31.03 -0.60
CA ASN A 505 25.56 -32.06 -1.59
C ASN A 505 25.89 -31.50 -2.98
N ALA A 506 25.48 -30.27 -3.29
CA ALA A 506 25.90 -29.56 -4.50
C ALA A 506 27.29 -28.90 -4.33
N LEU A 507 27.60 -28.38 -3.14
CA LEU A 507 28.85 -27.69 -2.85
C LEU A 507 30.05 -28.65 -2.78
N ILE A 508 29.94 -29.74 -2.03
CA ILE A 508 31.08 -30.62 -1.73
C ILE A 508 31.75 -31.19 -2.99
N PRO A 509 31.02 -31.76 -3.97
CA PRO A 509 31.65 -32.25 -5.20
C PRO A 509 32.39 -31.17 -5.96
N LYS A 510 31.88 -29.92 -5.96
CA LYS A 510 32.53 -28.81 -6.66
C LYS A 510 33.82 -28.38 -6.00
N LEU A 511 33.84 -28.34 -4.65
CA LEU A 511 35.08 -28.10 -3.92
C LEU A 511 36.12 -29.18 -4.20
N ASP A 512 35.68 -30.44 -4.33
CA ASP A 512 36.57 -31.56 -4.63
C ASP A 512 37.12 -31.48 -6.07
N GLU A 513 36.27 -31.25 -7.05
CA GLU A 513 36.63 -31.06 -8.46
C GLU A 513 37.69 -29.95 -8.62
N THR A 514 37.49 -28.84 -7.93
CA THR A 514 38.31 -27.65 -8.12
C THR A 514 39.61 -27.66 -7.32
N THR A 515 39.76 -28.50 -6.29
CA THR A 515 40.94 -28.53 -5.41
C THR A 515 41.80 -29.78 -5.54
N ARG A 516 41.25 -30.93 -5.97
CA ARG A 516 41.98 -32.19 -6.01
C ARG A 516 42.88 -32.33 -7.25
N TYR A 517 43.94 -33.12 -7.12
CA TYR A 517 44.68 -33.65 -8.25
C TYR A 517 44.07 -34.99 -8.66
N ASP A 518 43.84 -35.17 -9.96
CA ASP A 518 43.43 -36.45 -10.52
C ASP A 518 44.66 -37.21 -11.04
N PRO A 519 45.07 -38.32 -10.38
CA PRO A 519 46.23 -39.09 -10.80
C PRO A 519 46.05 -39.80 -12.15
N ASP A 520 44.81 -40.08 -12.56
CA ASP A 520 44.51 -40.83 -13.78
C ASP A 520 44.58 -39.93 -15.01
N THR A 521 43.95 -38.75 -14.93
CA THR A 521 43.99 -37.75 -16.02
C THR A 521 45.23 -36.86 -15.96
N ARG A 522 45.96 -36.89 -14.83
CA ARG A 522 47.08 -35.98 -14.49
C ARG A 522 46.69 -34.50 -14.49
N ILE A 523 45.40 -34.20 -14.36
CA ILE A 523 44.86 -32.85 -14.32
C ILE A 523 44.70 -32.41 -12.86
N ALA A 524 45.25 -31.25 -12.53
CA ALA A 524 45.00 -30.60 -11.24
C ALA A 524 43.76 -29.71 -11.35
N GLY A 525 42.89 -29.74 -10.34
CA GLY A 525 41.83 -28.75 -10.19
C GLY A 525 42.39 -27.33 -10.18
N ILE A 526 41.59 -26.36 -10.64
CA ILE A 526 42.04 -24.97 -10.87
C ILE A 526 42.54 -24.25 -9.59
N PHE A 527 42.11 -24.72 -8.41
CA PHE A 527 42.51 -24.25 -7.09
C PHE A 527 43.42 -25.22 -6.34
N ASN A 528 44.05 -26.18 -7.04
CA ASN A 528 45.03 -27.04 -6.41
C ASN A 528 46.17 -26.19 -5.79
N GLY A 529 46.44 -26.40 -4.49
CA GLY A 529 47.42 -25.62 -3.73
C GLY A 529 46.91 -24.29 -3.14
N VAL A 530 45.66 -23.87 -3.44
CA VAL A 530 45.07 -22.65 -2.87
C VAL A 530 44.49 -22.96 -1.49
N GLY A 531 45.17 -22.49 -0.44
CA GLY A 531 44.81 -22.75 0.95
C GLY A 531 43.40 -22.30 1.31
N ASP A 532 43.02 -21.09 0.88
CA ASP A 532 41.73 -20.47 1.22
C ASP A 532 40.52 -21.27 0.71
N ILE A 533 40.66 -21.92 -0.45
CA ILE A 533 39.59 -22.77 -1.01
C ILE A 533 39.58 -24.16 -0.36
N ARG A 534 40.77 -24.70 -0.07
CA ARG A 534 40.90 -26.04 0.53
C ARG A 534 40.36 -26.10 1.97
N THR A 535 40.49 -25.03 2.75
CA THR A 535 40.03 -24.98 4.15
C THR A 535 38.52 -24.83 4.28
N ILE A 536 37.79 -24.46 3.22
CA ILE A 536 36.32 -24.35 3.23
C ILE A 536 35.70 -25.68 3.65
N ARG A 537 36.09 -26.79 2.98
CA ARG A 537 35.54 -28.12 3.26
C ARG A 537 35.78 -28.53 4.71
N SER A 538 36.99 -28.35 5.23
CA SER A 538 37.29 -28.69 6.62
C SER A 538 36.53 -27.80 7.61
N SER A 539 36.34 -26.52 7.32
CA SER A 539 35.62 -25.59 8.20
C SER A 539 34.14 -25.94 8.29
N ILE A 540 33.51 -26.24 7.15
CA ILE A 540 32.12 -26.70 7.10
C ILE A 540 31.98 -28.05 7.82
N ASN A 541 32.86 -29.02 7.54
CA ASN A 541 32.79 -30.33 8.19
C ASN A 541 32.99 -30.24 9.71
N ASN A 542 33.88 -29.36 10.19
CA ASN A 542 34.07 -29.14 11.63
C ASN A 542 32.82 -28.55 12.29
N ALA A 543 32.12 -27.64 11.61
CA ALA A 543 30.85 -27.09 12.11
C ALA A 543 29.74 -28.17 12.12
N ILE A 544 29.68 -29.01 11.09
CA ILE A 544 28.68 -30.09 10.96
C ILE A 544 28.95 -31.23 11.97
N ALA A 545 30.21 -31.46 12.34
CA ALA A 545 30.61 -32.41 13.37
C ALA A 545 30.31 -31.94 14.80
N PHE A 546 29.61 -30.80 14.96
CA PHE A 546 29.16 -30.31 16.25
C PHE A 546 28.31 -31.35 16.97
N THR A 547 28.66 -31.57 18.24
CA THR A 547 27.90 -32.41 19.16
C THR A 547 27.62 -31.63 20.44
N ARG A 548 26.51 -31.96 21.08
CA ARG A 548 26.12 -31.34 22.34
C ARG A 548 25.79 -32.41 23.36
N THR A 549 26.48 -32.41 24.49
CA THR A 549 26.16 -33.31 25.60
C THR A 549 24.99 -32.74 26.40
N THR A 550 23.98 -33.57 26.61
CA THR A 550 22.79 -33.27 27.42
C THR A 550 22.63 -34.35 28.49
N GLU A 551 21.73 -34.13 29.46
CA GLU A 551 21.37 -35.15 30.45
C GLU A 551 20.82 -36.44 29.81
N LYS A 552 20.23 -36.33 28.61
CA LYS A 552 19.67 -37.47 27.86
C LYS A 552 20.69 -38.15 26.91
N GLY A 553 21.97 -37.73 26.94
CA GLY A 553 23.02 -38.23 26.06
C GLY A 553 23.55 -37.17 25.08
N VAL A 554 24.21 -37.61 24.02
CA VAL A 554 24.87 -36.73 23.04
C VAL A 554 23.93 -36.44 21.86
N ASP A 555 23.60 -35.16 21.67
CA ASP A 555 22.93 -34.66 20.47
C ASP A 555 23.96 -34.49 19.35
N SER A 556 23.61 -35.02 18.18
CA SER A 556 24.34 -34.85 16.93
C SER A 556 23.34 -34.85 15.77
N LEU A 557 23.75 -34.44 14.58
CA LEU A 557 22.91 -34.51 13.38
C LEU A 557 22.31 -35.90 13.13
N MET A 558 23.05 -36.97 13.49
CA MET A 558 22.57 -38.35 13.38
C MET A 558 21.33 -38.64 14.24
N LYS A 559 21.22 -37.99 15.41
CA LYS A 559 20.03 -38.10 16.29
C LYS A 559 18.78 -37.63 15.56
N TYR A 560 18.90 -36.61 14.73
CA TYR A 560 17.80 -35.97 13.99
C TYR A 560 17.69 -36.47 12.54
N GLY A 561 18.37 -37.58 12.18
CA GLY A 561 18.23 -38.23 10.88
C GLY A 561 19.12 -37.69 9.78
N ILE A 562 20.10 -36.84 10.09
CA ILE A 562 21.06 -36.31 9.10
C ILE A 562 22.37 -37.08 9.24
N MET A 563 22.79 -37.78 8.18
CA MET A 563 23.93 -38.71 8.23
C MET A 563 24.87 -38.54 7.03
N PHE A 564 26.17 -38.76 7.25
CA PHE A 564 27.15 -38.85 6.18
C PHE A 564 27.12 -40.22 5.51
N ASN A 565 27.23 -40.24 4.18
CA ASN A 565 27.53 -41.45 3.42
C ASN A 565 29.05 -41.63 3.25
N GLU A 566 29.45 -42.75 2.64
CA GLU A 566 30.87 -43.11 2.40
C GLU A 566 31.62 -42.07 1.54
N ASN A 567 30.90 -41.29 0.74
CA ASN A 567 31.46 -40.24 -0.12
C ASN A 567 31.53 -38.87 0.58
N GLY A 568 31.14 -38.78 1.86
CA GLY A 568 31.10 -37.52 2.61
C GLY A 568 29.96 -36.59 2.20
N GLN A 569 28.91 -37.11 1.56
CA GLN A 569 27.67 -36.40 1.28
C GLN A 569 26.66 -36.62 2.41
N LEU A 570 25.73 -35.70 2.58
CA LEU A 570 24.65 -35.80 3.57
C LEU A 570 23.44 -36.55 3.01
N SER A 571 22.77 -37.30 3.87
CA SER A 571 21.47 -37.92 3.65
C SER A 571 20.51 -37.51 4.77
N LEU A 572 19.21 -37.48 4.47
CA LEU A 572 18.16 -37.12 5.42
C LEU A 572 17.14 -38.24 5.54
N ASP A 573 16.94 -38.73 6.76
CA ASP A 573 15.77 -39.50 7.18
C ASP A 573 14.69 -38.54 7.70
N GLU A 574 13.77 -38.17 6.81
CA GLU A 574 12.67 -37.25 7.11
C GLU A 574 11.74 -37.78 8.20
N SER A 575 11.58 -39.11 8.29
CA SER A 575 10.68 -39.74 9.26
C SER A 575 11.24 -39.60 10.67
N LYS A 576 12.57 -39.73 10.83
CA LYS A 576 13.27 -39.55 12.10
C LYS A 576 13.27 -38.09 12.53
N LEU A 577 13.50 -37.16 11.61
CA LEU A 577 13.42 -35.72 11.90
C LEU A 577 12.00 -35.31 12.32
N SER A 578 10.98 -35.75 11.57
CA SER A 578 9.58 -35.45 11.87
C SER A 578 9.15 -36.05 13.21
N SER A 579 9.62 -37.25 13.53
CA SER A 579 9.39 -37.88 14.84
C SER A 579 10.02 -37.06 15.97
N ALA A 580 11.28 -36.63 15.82
CA ALA A 580 11.95 -35.79 16.82
C ALA A 580 11.23 -34.45 17.04
N LEU A 581 10.77 -33.79 15.97
CA LEU A 581 9.98 -32.56 16.03
C LEU A 581 8.60 -32.77 16.68
N GLY A 582 8.04 -33.97 16.62
CA GLY A 582 6.80 -34.34 17.30
C GLY A 582 6.99 -34.62 18.78
N THR A 583 8.03 -35.38 19.15
CA THR A 583 8.23 -35.89 20.52
C THR A 583 9.07 -34.98 21.42
N ASP A 584 10.12 -34.34 20.89
CA ASP A 584 11.02 -33.45 21.64
C ASP A 584 11.38 -32.20 20.81
N PRO A 585 10.40 -31.34 20.49
CA PRO A 585 10.57 -30.13 19.69
C PRO A 585 11.56 -29.15 20.31
N GLN A 586 11.58 -29.05 21.65
CA GLN A 586 12.52 -28.20 22.36
C GLN A 586 13.95 -28.73 22.17
N GLY A 587 14.15 -30.04 22.27
CA GLY A 587 15.44 -30.65 21.97
C GLY A 587 15.91 -30.43 20.53
N VAL A 588 15.01 -30.35 19.54
CA VAL A 588 15.37 -29.97 18.16
C VAL A 588 15.80 -28.51 18.10
N GLN A 589 14.99 -27.59 18.64
CA GLN A 589 15.31 -26.16 18.68
C GLN A 589 16.66 -25.91 19.35
N ASP A 590 16.88 -26.51 20.53
CA ASP A 590 18.06 -26.26 21.31
C ASP A 590 19.35 -26.75 20.62
N PHE A 591 19.25 -27.80 19.81
CA PHE A 591 20.39 -28.30 19.03
C PHE A 591 20.58 -27.54 17.71
N PHE A 592 19.49 -27.19 17.01
CA PHE A 592 19.54 -26.55 15.71
C PHE A 592 19.84 -25.06 15.81
N TYR A 593 19.02 -24.33 16.57
CA TYR A 593 19.15 -22.89 16.81
C TYR A 593 20.08 -22.61 17.98
N GLY A 594 19.81 -23.21 19.14
CA GLY A 594 20.51 -22.92 20.38
C GLY A 594 19.56 -22.78 21.56
N SER A 595 20.13 -22.63 22.75
CA SER A 595 19.37 -22.54 24.00
C SER A 595 19.94 -21.49 24.95
N GLN A 596 19.10 -20.93 25.81
CA GLN A 596 19.56 -20.04 26.88
C GLN A 596 20.09 -20.89 28.04
N VAL A 597 21.36 -20.70 28.40
CA VAL A 597 22.00 -21.40 29.52
C VAL A 597 22.48 -20.40 30.56
N LYS A 598 22.42 -20.77 31.85
CA LYS A 598 22.97 -19.94 32.91
C LYS A 598 24.47 -20.18 33.03
N SER A 599 25.25 -19.11 32.91
CA SER A 599 26.68 -19.11 33.23
C SER A 599 26.91 -19.41 34.71
N MET A 600 28.12 -19.84 35.09
CA MET A 600 28.52 -20.04 36.50
C MET A 600 28.27 -18.80 37.39
N GLY A 601 28.19 -17.60 36.80
CA GLY A 601 27.83 -16.35 37.49
C GLY A 601 26.34 -16.01 37.51
N GLY A 602 25.44 -16.93 37.13
CA GLY A 602 23.98 -16.75 37.13
C GLY A 602 23.42 -15.94 35.96
N LYS A 603 24.26 -15.42 35.06
CA LYS A 603 23.84 -14.70 33.85
C LYS A 603 23.38 -15.66 32.75
N GLU A 604 22.23 -15.38 32.15
CA GLU A 604 21.76 -16.10 30.96
C GLU A 604 22.61 -15.73 29.75
N ILE A 605 23.14 -16.75 29.08
CA ILE A 605 23.91 -16.64 27.85
C ILE A 605 23.28 -17.54 26.79
N HIS A 606 23.24 -17.05 25.55
CA HIS A 606 22.79 -17.86 24.42
C HIS A 606 23.89 -18.84 24.04
N GLN A 607 23.61 -20.13 24.16
CA GLN A 607 24.47 -21.19 23.66
C GLN A 607 24.05 -21.54 22.23
N GLU A 608 24.93 -21.24 21.29
CA GLU A 608 24.72 -21.42 19.85
C GLU A 608 24.51 -22.89 19.48
N GLY A 609 23.47 -23.14 18.68
CA GLY A 609 23.20 -24.40 18.01
C GLY A 609 24.06 -24.59 16.76
N ILE A 610 23.85 -25.73 16.09
CA ILE A 610 24.66 -26.12 14.93
C ILE A 610 24.49 -25.16 13.74
N PHE A 611 23.28 -24.67 13.49
CA PHE A 611 23.01 -23.81 12.32
C PHE A 611 23.46 -22.37 12.55
N GLU A 612 23.44 -21.86 13.79
CA GLU A 612 24.11 -20.59 14.09
C GLU A 612 25.62 -20.67 13.88
N ARG A 613 26.25 -21.76 14.37
CA ARG A 613 27.69 -21.99 14.19
C ARG A 613 28.07 -22.11 12.73
N LEU A 614 27.32 -22.92 11.99
CA LEU A 614 27.53 -23.10 10.56
C LEU A 614 27.27 -21.80 9.80
N GLY A 615 26.21 -21.06 10.14
CA GLY A 615 25.90 -19.75 9.58
C GLY A 615 27.09 -18.81 9.72
N LYS A 616 27.67 -18.71 10.92
CA LYS A 616 28.90 -17.91 11.13
C LYS A 616 30.05 -18.34 10.22
N VAL A 617 30.28 -19.65 10.07
CA VAL A 617 31.34 -20.15 9.16
C VAL A 617 31.06 -19.71 7.73
N LEU A 618 29.83 -19.85 7.24
CA LEU A 618 29.47 -19.48 5.87
C LEU A 618 29.56 -17.97 5.66
N SER A 619 29.02 -17.16 6.58
CA SER A 619 29.10 -15.70 6.47
C SER A 619 30.54 -15.18 6.49
N HIS A 620 31.47 -15.81 7.24
CA HIS A 620 32.90 -15.43 7.15
C HIS A 620 33.53 -15.72 5.78
N LEU A 621 32.95 -16.63 4.98
CA LEU A 621 33.42 -16.93 3.63
C LEU A 621 32.89 -15.95 2.59
N VAL A 622 31.62 -15.52 2.71
CA VAL A 622 30.92 -14.79 1.63
C VAL A 622 30.41 -13.40 1.98
N ASP A 623 30.20 -13.10 3.26
CA ASP A 623 29.53 -11.88 3.73
C ASP A 623 30.49 -10.82 4.27
N GLY A 624 30.24 -9.57 3.84
CA GLY A 624 31.00 -8.40 4.29
C GLY A 624 32.30 -8.15 3.52
N SER A 625 32.97 -7.05 3.86
CA SER A 625 34.22 -6.63 3.20
C SER A 625 35.43 -7.50 3.55
N SER A 626 35.39 -8.18 4.71
CA SER A 626 36.44 -9.07 5.22
C SER A 626 36.21 -10.55 4.88
N ALA A 627 35.19 -10.87 4.07
CA ALA A 627 34.91 -12.22 3.63
C ALA A 627 36.11 -12.84 2.89
N SER A 628 36.52 -14.05 3.25
CA SER A 628 37.74 -14.66 2.70
C SER A 628 37.67 -14.84 1.18
N LEU A 629 36.52 -15.24 0.63
CA LEU A 629 36.35 -15.42 -0.82
C LEU A 629 36.28 -14.10 -1.56
N LYS A 630 35.84 -13.03 -0.90
CA LYS A 630 35.90 -11.69 -1.46
C LYS A 630 37.34 -11.22 -1.55
N ILE A 631 38.11 -11.33 -0.46
CA ILE A 631 39.53 -10.96 -0.44
C ILE A 631 40.32 -11.73 -1.53
N TYR A 632 40.05 -13.03 -1.67
CA TYR A 632 40.66 -13.83 -2.72
C TYR A 632 40.23 -13.38 -4.12
N GLY A 633 38.95 -13.07 -4.32
CA GLY A 633 38.44 -12.51 -5.57
C GLY A 633 39.07 -11.17 -5.94
N ASP A 634 39.20 -10.26 -4.98
CA ASP A 634 39.83 -8.95 -5.15
C ASP A 634 41.32 -9.12 -5.55
N SER A 635 42.02 -10.10 -4.93
CA SER A 635 43.39 -10.46 -5.32
C SER A 635 43.47 -10.96 -6.76
N LEU A 636 42.53 -11.80 -7.20
CA LEU A 636 42.49 -12.26 -8.60
C LEU A 636 42.22 -11.13 -9.57
N GLU A 637 41.37 -10.16 -9.20
CA GLU A 637 41.08 -9.00 -10.03
C GLU A 637 42.31 -8.08 -10.15
N GLN A 638 43.05 -7.89 -9.05
CA GLN A 638 44.29 -7.13 -9.04
C GLN A 638 45.36 -7.82 -9.91
N ASP A 639 45.56 -9.13 -9.75
CA ASP A 639 46.45 -9.92 -10.59
C ASP A 639 46.10 -9.79 -12.08
N ALA A 640 44.80 -9.75 -12.42
CA ALA A 640 44.36 -9.58 -13.79
C ALA A 640 44.66 -8.17 -14.34
N LYS A 641 44.69 -7.13 -13.49
CA LYS A 641 45.11 -5.78 -13.88
C LYS A 641 46.61 -5.74 -14.12
N ASP A 642 47.38 -6.34 -13.21
CA ASP A 642 48.84 -6.38 -13.30
C ASP A 642 49.31 -7.17 -14.52
N LEU A 643 48.72 -8.34 -14.79
CA LEU A 643 49.03 -9.13 -15.99
C LEU A 643 48.71 -8.38 -17.30
N ARG A 644 47.63 -7.59 -17.34
CA ARG A 644 47.30 -6.75 -18.51
C ARG A 644 48.35 -5.65 -18.71
N ARG A 645 48.81 -5.02 -17.63
CA ARG A 645 49.87 -4.01 -17.66
C ARG A 645 51.21 -4.61 -18.09
N ASP A 646 51.54 -5.79 -17.59
CA ASP A 646 52.76 -6.53 -17.97
C ASP A 646 52.72 -6.89 -19.46
N LYS A 647 51.57 -7.39 -19.95
CA LYS A 647 51.37 -7.68 -21.37
C LYS A 647 51.59 -6.43 -22.23
N GLN A 648 50.95 -5.32 -21.87
CA GLN A 648 51.11 -4.06 -22.61
C GLN A 648 52.57 -3.59 -22.61
N SER A 649 53.23 -3.63 -21.45
CA SER A 649 54.64 -3.23 -21.33
C SER A 649 55.56 -4.10 -22.17
N ALA A 650 55.32 -5.42 -22.21
CA ALA A 650 56.06 -6.34 -23.06
C ALA A 650 55.78 -6.09 -24.55
N MET A 651 54.54 -5.80 -24.94
CA MET A 651 54.17 -5.44 -26.31
C MET A 651 54.84 -4.12 -26.74
N ASP A 652 54.86 -3.11 -25.88
CA ASP A 652 55.51 -1.83 -26.15
C ASP A 652 57.03 -1.97 -26.27
N LEU A 653 57.66 -2.77 -25.39
CA LEU A 653 59.09 -3.07 -25.49
C LEU A 653 59.44 -3.77 -26.81
N LEU A 654 58.65 -4.78 -27.19
CA LEU A 654 58.83 -5.48 -28.46
C LEU A 654 58.66 -4.50 -29.63
N LYS A 655 57.59 -3.70 -29.62
CA LYS A 655 57.35 -2.69 -30.64
C LYS A 655 58.53 -1.73 -30.77
N THR A 656 58.98 -1.11 -29.68
CA THR A 656 60.13 -0.19 -29.69
C THR A 656 61.40 -0.86 -30.22
N ARG A 657 61.68 -2.10 -29.79
CA ARG A 657 62.85 -2.85 -30.28
C ARG A 657 62.80 -3.05 -31.79
N TYR A 658 61.65 -3.43 -32.32
CA TYR A 658 61.48 -3.71 -33.75
C TYR A 658 61.33 -2.43 -34.60
N ASP A 659 60.78 -1.36 -34.06
CA ASP A 659 60.77 -0.03 -34.69
C ASP A 659 62.20 0.52 -34.84
N ILE A 660 63.03 0.45 -33.78
CA ILE A 660 64.46 0.81 -33.86
C ILE A 660 65.20 -0.06 -34.88
N MET A 661 64.88 -1.35 -34.93
CA MET A 661 65.51 -2.27 -35.89
C MET A 661 65.12 -1.94 -37.33
N ALA A 662 63.87 -1.57 -37.57
CA ALA A 662 63.38 -1.10 -38.87
C ALA A 662 64.01 0.23 -39.29
N GLU A 663 64.12 1.21 -38.38
CA GLU A 663 64.81 2.48 -38.63
C GLU A 663 66.28 2.27 -39.01
N ARG A 664 66.99 1.43 -38.25
CA ARG A 664 68.39 1.07 -38.56
C ARG A 664 68.50 0.39 -39.91
N PHE A 665 67.58 -0.51 -40.22
CA PHE A 665 67.55 -1.21 -41.51
C PHE A 665 67.34 -0.23 -42.67
N ALA A 666 66.38 0.69 -42.56
CA ALA A 666 66.12 1.73 -43.56
C ALA A 666 67.31 2.70 -43.72
N ALA A 667 67.98 3.08 -42.62
CA ALA A 667 69.19 3.89 -42.66
C ALA A 667 70.34 3.19 -43.37
N TYR A 668 70.54 1.89 -43.12
CA TYR A 668 71.54 1.08 -43.83
C TYR A 668 71.22 0.96 -45.32
N ASP A 669 69.96 0.73 -45.68
CA ASP A 669 69.53 0.67 -47.09
C ASP A 669 69.81 2.02 -47.80
N GLY A 670 69.54 3.13 -47.14
CA GLY A 670 69.90 4.48 -47.63
C GLY A 670 71.40 4.70 -47.78
N GLN A 671 72.23 4.19 -46.86
CA GLN A 671 73.69 4.25 -46.97
C GLN A 671 74.21 3.37 -48.10
N ILE A 672 73.68 2.15 -48.26
CA ILE A 672 74.02 1.24 -49.37
C ILE A 672 73.63 1.89 -50.69
N SER A 673 72.46 2.51 -50.79
CA SER A 673 72.04 3.25 -51.99
C SER A 673 73.00 4.39 -52.32
N LYS A 674 73.46 5.17 -51.32
CA LYS A 674 74.48 6.21 -51.51
C LYS A 674 75.83 5.62 -51.93
N ALA A 675 76.29 4.57 -51.27
CA ALA A 675 77.55 3.90 -51.58
C ALA A 675 77.53 3.32 -53.00
N ASN A 676 76.43 2.69 -53.41
CA ASN A 676 76.22 2.20 -54.77
C ASN A 676 76.24 3.36 -55.78
N LYS A 677 75.54 4.47 -55.51
CA LYS A 677 75.60 5.66 -56.38
C LYS A 677 77.02 6.25 -56.47
N SER A 678 77.77 6.29 -55.36
CA SER A 678 79.17 6.72 -55.36
C SER A 678 80.06 5.76 -56.12
N PHE A 679 79.83 4.45 -55.99
CA PHE A 679 80.55 3.42 -56.73
C PHE A 679 80.27 3.52 -58.22
N ASP A 680 79.00 3.67 -58.61
CA ASP A 680 78.59 3.89 -60.00
C ASP A 680 79.19 5.17 -60.57
N ALA A 681 79.25 6.25 -59.78
CA ALA A 681 79.90 7.49 -60.19
C ALA A 681 81.42 7.33 -60.38
N VAL A 682 82.11 6.61 -59.48
CA VAL A 682 83.53 6.26 -59.63
C VAL A 682 83.74 5.37 -60.83
N GLN A 683 82.86 4.39 -61.06
CA GLN A 683 82.90 3.51 -62.22
C GLN A 683 82.74 4.31 -63.51
N MET A 684 81.78 5.23 -63.59
CA MET A 684 81.63 6.14 -64.72
C MET A 684 82.86 7.03 -64.93
N MET A 685 83.52 7.49 -63.86
CA MET A 685 84.78 8.23 -63.97
C MET A 685 85.94 7.37 -64.48
N ILE A 686 86.05 6.12 -64.01
CA ILE A 686 87.04 5.14 -64.49
C ILE A 686 86.80 4.87 -65.98
N ASP A 687 85.55 4.64 -66.38
CA ASP A 687 85.17 4.36 -67.76
C ASP A 687 85.44 5.58 -68.67
N GLN A 688 85.15 6.80 -68.21
CA GLN A 688 85.48 8.03 -68.93
C GLN A 688 87.00 8.28 -69.03
N ALA A 689 87.77 7.97 -67.99
CA ALA A 689 89.23 8.08 -68.01
C ALA A 689 89.87 7.05 -68.93
N ALA A 690 89.33 5.83 -68.98
CA ALA A 690 89.74 4.79 -69.91
C ALA A 690 89.43 5.18 -71.37
N ALA A 691 88.29 5.84 -71.63
CA ALA A 691 87.91 6.33 -72.95
C ALA A 691 88.79 7.48 -73.47
N LYS A 692 89.39 8.31 -72.60
CA LYS A 692 90.30 9.41 -73.00
C LYS A 692 91.73 8.98 -73.33
N LYS A 693 92.08 7.70 -73.17
CA LYS A 693 93.41 7.13 -73.47
C LYS A 693 93.49 6.40 -74.82
N ASN A 694 92.43 6.45 -75.63
CA ASN A 694 92.39 5.94 -77.01
C ASN A 694 92.15 7.06 -78.01
#